data_AF-S2IXM7-F1
#
_entry.id   AF-S2IXM7-F1
#
_cell.length_a   1.000
_cell.length_b   1.000
_cell.length_c   1.000
_cell.angle_alpha   90.00
_cell.angle_beta   90.00
_cell.angle_gamma   90.00
#
_symmetry.space_group_name_H-M   'P 1'
#
loop_
_entity.id
_entity.type
_entity.pdbx_description
1 polymer ?
#
loop_
_entity_poly.entity_id
_entity_poly.type
_entity_poly.pdbx_seq_one_letter_code
_entity_poly.pdbx_strand_id
1 'polypeptide(L)'
;MSQSQIFGVPSSVMSSKRSLRRNSAPSMEDSYSSLSSSGSSASSSSSNMFSSMEHSFQLQKSPVPSPSTSTNNAARTHQHRLNAAQEQRTYRDSCQRLISHIHSVVGICEDLKAANKDKFPIFYPMQQQKPAITRSQTLDTSSSQILDAVRRSSVTQTDSLAQQLEHHRLLPHELNILSLDLKMGHSSTDLSSLESKSIANLLTDRLDQSLNHLSKLQARVADTSSKVLVTGDLNSGKSTFVNALLKREILPADQQPCTSVFCEVLDAMLNDGLEQVHAIPIVETYNRLDPNTYHVIEMRHLYKVITEDYEHYKMLKIYANDARTTQESLLHNGVVDIALIDSPGLNTDSVKTTAVFARQEEIDVVVFVVSAENHFTLSGKEFLWNAANEKTHIFIVVNRFDSIRDKDRCKRLILEQIRQLSPATYADADDLVHFVSAGNVDLEPGSRKLDAPDFARLEQRLRAFVLENRTKSKLLPAKNYLVNLLKDINVLSEANEKKSSDAYAKATMELEQDLPAYQHLLRVRDRLLEQVEKVAEQAVSSVQMHAQNRLNQAVEHVGQAIGTIEYPGILLIWQYAQDIADSMVQKLLNEVRQEEQHARQETAVCLERLHSMGTEHMGTYDMAADVNKMCVKNRERRVSITVETTDFFDLVLDDKLSGAALSFGAAAMVGGRMLGFKDAVSSIWSVSNMMGNNNNLRRWVVPVVGVASVGFLVYVVSDMRSAVERKLVKKFKQAVRDTGYVEGQGHRIARESRKVLRVEGWEIQNRIQKAIENKEQKRNETEQVASVSKETAEYFASILSKSGLLLEKVEMVQTDPHLIVKEDA
;
A
#
# COMPACT_ATOMS: atom_id res chain seq x y z
N MET A 1 48.76 17.91 0.20
CA MET A 1 48.39 19.25 -0.32
C MET A 1 46.88 19.35 -0.33
N SER A 2 46.30 20.50 0.07
CA SER A 2 44.89 20.97 -0.09
C SER A 2 43.74 19.94 0.08
N GLN A 3 42.87 20.06 1.09
CA GLN A 3 41.62 20.88 1.10
C GLN A 3 40.63 20.46 -0.02
N SER A 4 39.32 20.26 0.20
CA SER A 4 38.39 20.74 1.26
C SER A 4 37.33 19.67 1.62
N GLN A 5 36.82 19.58 2.85
CA GLN A 5 35.47 20.07 3.28
C GLN A 5 34.40 20.02 2.16
N ILE A 6 33.18 19.50 2.35
CA ILE A 6 32.12 19.80 3.34
C ILE A 6 31.25 18.51 3.48
N PHE A 7 30.54 18.14 4.55
CA PHE A 7 30.08 18.77 5.81
C PHE A 7 30.25 17.78 7.01
N GLY A 8 29.71 18.11 8.19
CA GLY A 8 29.47 17.17 9.31
C GLY A 8 28.53 17.75 10.37
N VAL A 9 27.72 16.87 10.99
CA VAL A 9 27.35 16.69 12.43
C VAL A 9 27.61 17.93 13.36
N PRO A 10 26.72 18.33 14.33
CA PRO A 10 26.27 17.40 15.38
C PRO A 10 24.95 17.66 16.14
N SER A 11 24.73 16.80 17.14
CA SER A 11 23.69 16.78 18.17
C SER A 11 24.09 17.54 19.47
N SER A 12 23.13 17.68 20.40
CA SER A 12 23.21 18.31 21.76
C SER A 12 23.28 19.87 21.75
N VAL A 13 22.82 20.64 22.76
CA VAL A 13 22.84 20.47 24.23
C VAL A 13 21.59 21.06 24.94
N MET A 14 21.38 20.60 26.18
CA MET A 14 20.35 20.89 27.21
C MET A 14 20.07 22.37 27.59
N SER A 15 18.90 22.53 28.25
CA SER A 15 18.66 23.32 29.48
C SER A 15 18.24 24.79 29.38
N SER A 16 17.01 25.08 29.85
CA SER A 16 16.82 25.88 31.08
C SER A 16 15.48 25.62 31.77
N LYS A 17 15.52 25.47 33.10
CA LYS A 17 14.36 25.33 33.99
C LYS A 17 13.85 26.71 34.43
N ARG A 18 12.55 26.86 34.66
CA ARG A 18 12.07 27.68 35.80
C ARG A 18 10.71 27.22 36.32
N SER A 19 10.62 27.05 37.63
CA SER A 19 9.41 26.68 38.39
C SER A 19 9.08 27.76 39.41
N LEU A 20 7.81 28.13 39.55
CA LEU A 20 7.17 28.80 40.70
C LEU A 20 5.66 28.48 40.53
N ARG A 21 4.98 27.58 41.28
CA ARG A 21 4.86 27.27 42.72
C ARG A 21 3.87 28.18 43.49
N ARG A 22 2.70 27.58 43.76
CA ARG A 22 1.85 27.66 44.98
C ARG A 22 0.81 28.78 45.17
N ASN A 23 -0.29 28.32 45.80
CA ASN A 23 -1.27 29.03 46.64
C ASN A 23 -2.26 29.93 45.86
N SER A 24 -3.53 30.07 46.26
CA SER A 24 -4.29 29.48 47.40
C SER A 24 -5.80 29.64 47.17
N ALA A 25 -6.62 28.82 47.84
CA ALA A 25 -8.03 29.14 48.05
C ALA A 25 -8.18 30.39 48.96
N PRO A 26 -9.35 31.05 48.94
CA PRO A 26 -10.00 31.29 50.23
C PRO A 26 -11.51 31.00 50.23
N SER A 27 -12.02 30.82 51.45
CA SER A 27 -13.41 30.65 51.85
C SER A 27 -14.06 31.97 52.30
N MET A 28 -15.40 32.00 52.29
CA MET A 28 -16.39 32.69 53.17
C MET A 28 -17.61 33.10 52.32
N GLU A 29 -18.86 32.80 52.69
CA GLU A 29 -19.64 33.33 53.84
C GLU A 29 -19.81 34.86 53.73
N ASP A 30 -20.99 35.47 53.94
CA ASP A 30 -22.19 35.01 54.65
C ASP A 30 -23.45 35.85 54.26
N SER A 31 -24.57 35.67 54.98
CA SER A 31 -25.81 36.52 55.04
C SER A 31 -26.97 36.09 54.13
N TYR A 32 -28.25 36.01 54.54
CA TYR A 32 -29.01 36.02 55.80
C TYR A 32 -30.43 35.50 55.43
N SER A 33 -31.33 34.94 56.26
CA SER A 33 -31.42 34.69 57.70
C SER A 33 -32.61 33.76 58.02
N SER A 34 -32.61 33.14 59.22
CA SER A 34 -33.80 32.81 60.07
C SER A 34 -34.87 31.80 59.58
N LEU A 35 -35.51 30.96 60.41
CA LEU A 35 -35.50 30.83 61.89
C LEU A 35 -35.83 29.36 62.33
N SER A 36 -35.32 28.97 63.51
CA SER A 36 -35.80 27.97 64.52
C SER A 36 -37.13 27.20 64.31
N SER A 37 -37.37 25.99 64.86
CA SER A 37 -36.61 25.03 65.71
C SER A 37 -37.47 23.77 65.99
N SER A 38 -36.90 22.70 66.59
CA SER A 38 -37.52 21.70 67.52
C SER A 38 -38.99 21.24 67.34
N GLY A 39 -39.39 19.97 67.44
CA GLY A 39 -38.74 18.79 68.03
C GLY A 39 -39.77 17.98 68.86
N SER A 40 -39.68 16.64 68.80
CA SER A 40 -40.25 15.62 69.72
C SER A 40 -41.77 15.47 69.99
N SER A 41 -42.21 14.21 69.81
CA SER A 41 -43.07 13.39 70.71
C SER A 41 -44.58 13.63 70.91
N ALA A 42 -45.35 12.67 70.40
CA ALA A 42 -46.27 11.75 71.12
C ALA A 42 -47.57 12.22 71.83
N SER A 43 -48.62 11.37 71.68
CA SER A 43 -49.86 11.28 72.48
C SER A 43 -50.83 12.48 72.38
N SER A 44 -52.15 12.36 72.59
CA SER A 44 -53.12 11.23 72.56
C SER A 44 -54.53 11.82 72.72
N SER A 45 -55.59 11.08 72.35
CA SER A 45 -56.99 11.34 72.77
C SER A 45 -57.64 12.62 72.17
N SER A 46 -58.96 12.74 72.01
CA SER A 46 -60.08 11.77 72.00
C SER A 46 -61.39 12.50 71.65
N SER A 47 -62.30 11.87 70.90
CA SER A 47 -63.73 11.97 71.19
C SER A 47 -64.53 10.90 70.45
N ASN A 48 -65.00 9.89 71.19
CA ASN A 48 -66.12 9.05 70.76
C ASN A 48 -67.42 9.83 70.95
N MET A 49 -68.40 9.62 70.06
CA MET A 49 -69.80 9.58 70.50
C MET A 49 -70.47 8.30 70.02
N PHE A 50 -71.26 7.74 70.92
CA PHE A 50 -71.87 6.41 70.87
C PHE A 50 -73.26 6.46 70.22
N SER A 51 -73.65 5.41 69.50
CA SER A 51 -75.01 4.84 69.61
C SER A 51 -75.05 3.46 68.96
N SER A 52 -75.48 2.45 69.71
CA SER A 52 -75.57 1.06 69.28
C SER A 52 -77.02 0.68 69.00
N MET A 53 -77.28 -0.24 68.06
CA MET A 53 -78.25 -1.32 68.30
C MET A 53 -78.04 -2.49 67.34
N GLU A 54 -77.87 -3.69 67.89
CA GLU A 54 -77.96 -4.95 67.15
C GLU A 54 -79.42 -5.40 67.06
N HIS A 55 -79.81 -6.07 65.97
CA HIS A 55 -80.78 -7.18 66.07
C HIS A 55 -80.79 -8.10 64.82
N SER A 56 -80.40 -9.35 65.04
CA SER A 56 -80.92 -10.60 64.44
C SER A 56 -81.19 -10.73 62.92
N PHE A 57 -80.36 -11.56 62.27
CA PHE A 57 -80.68 -12.59 61.25
C PHE A 57 -81.94 -12.46 60.38
N GLN A 58 -81.75 -12.39 59.05
CA GLN A 58 -82.52 -13.19 58.08
C GLN A 58 -81.70 -13.44 56.79
N LEU A 59 -81.78 -14.66 56.24
CA LEU A 59 -81.14 -15.03 54.97
C LEU A 59 -81.87 -14.39 53.78
N GLN A 60 -81.17 -13.61 52.96
CA GLN A 60 -81.54 -13.40 51.56
C GLN A 60 -80.31 -13.50 50.64
N LYS A 61 -80.50 -14.16 49.49
CA LYS A 61 -79.44 -14.44 48.50
C LYS A 61 -79.00 -13.17 47.80
N SER A 62 -77.69 -12.91 47.78
CA SER A 62 -77.09 -11.92 46.89
C SER A 62 -77.09 -12.43 45.43
N PRO A 63 -77.35 -11.57 44.42
CA PRO A 63 -77.14 -11.93 43.03
C PRO A 63 -75.65 -11.92 42.69
N VAL A 64 -75.23 -12.86 41.85
CA VAL A 64 -73.87 -12.95 41.30
C VAL A 64 -73.59 -11.72 40.43
N PRO A 65 -72.44 -11.02 40.58
CA PRO A 65 -72.04 -9.98 39.64
C PRO A 65 -71.56 -10.63 38.33
N SER A 66 -72.22 -10.30 37.22
CA SER A 66 -71.79 -10.67 35.87
C SER A 66 -70.40 -10.08 35.56
N PRO A 67 -69.53 -10.79 34.81
CA PRO A 67 -68.22 -10.25 34.44
C PRO A 67 -68.39 -9.07 33.48
N SER A 68 -67.83 -7.91 33.86
CA SER A 68 -67.87 -6.70 33.04
C SER A 68 -66.88 -6.81 31.86
N THR A 69 -67.39 -6.63 30.65
CA THR A 69 -66.60 -6.72 29.40
C THR A 69 -65.51 -5.63 29.26
N SER A 70 -65.52 -4.63 30.15
CA SER A 70 -64.61 -3.47 30.12
C SER A 70 -63.19 -3.78 30.59
N THR A 71 -62.99 -4.67 31.56
CA THR A 71 -61.66 -4.98 32.12
C THR A 71 -60.77 -5.74 31.13
N ASN A 72 -61.34 -6.70 30.38
CA ASN A 72 -60.62 -7.44 29.35
C ASN A 72 -60.16 -6.55 28.18
N ASN A 73 -60.93 -5.52 27.82
CA ASN A 73 -60.55 -4.58 26.76
C ASN A 73 -59.45 -3.61 27.21
N ALA A 74 -59.47 -3.16 28.47
CA ALA A 74 -58.41 -2.36 29.06
C ALA A 74 -57.08 -3.13 29.17
N ALA A 75 -57.13 -4.40 29.61
CA ALA A 75 -55.94 -5.25 29.68
C ALA A 75 -55.34 -5.52 28.29
N ARG A 76 -56.17 -5.79 27.27
CA ARG A 76 -55.72 -5.96 25.88
C ARG A 76 -55.12 -4.69 25.29
N THR A 77 -55.73 -3.53 25.49
CA THR A 77 -55.15 -2.25 25.01
C THR A 77 -53.83 -1.91 25.70
N HIS A 78 -53.68 -2.24 26.99
CA HIS A 78 -52.38 -2.10 27.68
C HIS A 78 -51.31 -3.04 27.10
N GLN A 79 -51.64 -4.32 26.87
CA GLN A 79 -50.74 -5.30 26.23
C GLN A 79 -50.28 -4.82 24.85
N HIS A 80 -51.22 -4.35 24.01
CA HIS A 80 -50.88 -3.86 22.66
C HIS A 80 -50.03 -2.58 22.67
N ARG A 81 -50.22 -1.67 23.64
CA ARG A 81 -49.35 -0.49 23.80
C ARG A 81 -47.92 -0.88 24.17
N LEU A 82 -47.74 -1.90 25.01
CA LEU A 82 -46.41 -2.43 25.35
C LEU A 82 -45.72 -3.05 24.13
N ASN A 83 -46.43 -3.86 23.35
CA ASN A 83 -45.89 -4.46 22.12
C ASN A 83 -45.45 -3.38 21.12
N ALA A 84 -46.31 -2.38 20.84
CA ALA A 84 -45.97 -1.28 19.93
C ALA A 84 -44.77 -0.47 20.41
N ALA A 85 -44.63 -0.22 21.72
CA ALA A 85 -43.47 0.46 22.29
C ALA A 85 -42.18 -0.38 22.22
N GLN A 86 -42.29 -1.71 22.25
CA GLN A 86 -41.17 -2.63 22.05
C GLN A 86 -40.72 -2.66 20.58
N GLU A 87 -41.67 -2.80 19.64
CA GLU A 87 -41.44 -2.73 18.19
C GLU A 87 -40.73 -1.43 17.77
N GLN A 88 -41.18 -0.29 18.32
CA GLN A 88 -40.56 1.03 18.11
C GLN A 88 -39.11 1.09 18.61
N ARG A 89 -38.79 0.49 19.77
CA ARG A 89 -37.42 0.43 20.29
C ARG A 89 -36.54 -0.45 19.40
N THR A 90 -37.00 -1.65 19.02
CA THR A 90 -36.26 -2.53 18.11
C THR A 90 -36.00 -1.92 16.75
N TYR A 91 -36.94 -1.12 16.22
CA TYR A 91 -36.75 -0.35 14.99
C TYR A 91 -35.63 0.71 15.17
N ARG A 92 -35.69 1.53 16.23
CA ARG A 92 -34.69 2.56 16.50
C ARG A 92 -33.29 1.98 16.69
N ASP A 93 -33.18 0.88 17.43
CA ASP A 93 -31.91 0.16 17.62
C ASP A 93 -31.37 -0.38 16.29
N SER A 94 -32.24 -0.94 15.44
CA SER A 94 -31.87 -1.44 14.11
C SER A 94 -31.40 -0.32 13.19
N CYS A 95 -32.06 0.85 13.20
CA CYS A 95 -31.57 2.05 12.50
C CYS A 95 -30.17 2.46 12.95
N GLN A 96 -29.94 2.59 14.26
CA GLN A 96 -28.67 3.04 14.80
C GLN A 96 -27.53 2.05 14.49
N ARG A 97 -27.79 0.75 14.62
CA ARG A 97 -26.85 -0.32 14.21
C ARG A 97 -26.55 -0.21 12.72
N LEU A 98 -27.58 -0.09 11.87
CA LEU A 98 -27.41 -0.02 10.42
C LEU A 98 -26.59 1.21 9.99
N ILE A 99 -26.83 2.39 10.58
CA ILE A 99 -26.01 3.60 10.35
C ILE A 99 -24.55 3.38 10.77
N SER A 100 -24.33 2.76 11.94
CA SER A 100 -22.97 2.42 12.41
C SER A 100 -22.27 1.40 11.49
N HIS A 101 -23.01 0.45 10.93
CA HIS A 101 -22.49 -0.51 9.95
C HIS A 101 -22.22 0.14 8.60
N ILE A 102 -23.07 1.06 8.12
CA ILE A 102 -22.80 1.85 6.89
C ILE A 102 -21.48 2.63 7.05
N HIS A 103 -21.26 3.34 8.16
CA HIS A 103 -19.98 4.00 8.44
C HIS A 103 -18.79 3.02 8.43
N SER A 104 -18.98 1.81 8.97
CA SER A 104 -17.93 0.78 8.99
C SER A 104 -17.61 0.24 7.59
N VAL A 105 -18.62 0.07 6.72
CA VAL A 105 -18.44 -0.32 5.32
C VAL A 105 -17.78 0.80 4.51
N VAL A 106 -18.18 2.06 4.72
CA VAL A 106 -17.54 3.23 4.11
C VAL A 106 -16.03 3.23 4.41
N GLY A 107 -15.63 3.02 5.66
CA GLY A 107 -14.21 2.93 6.02
C GLY A 107 -13.46 1.79 5.32
N ILE A 108 -14.08 0.61 5.16
CA ILE A 108 -13.47 -0.51 4.40
C ILE A 108 -13.34 -0.15 2.91
N CYS A 109 -14.34 0.49 2.31
CA CYS A 109 -14.30 0.95 0.92
C CYS A 109 -13.23 2.03 0.69
N GLU A 110 -13.05 2.96 1.64
CA GLU A 110 -11.99 3.97 1.61
C GLU A 110 -10.58 3.35 1.77
N ASP A 111 -10.41 2.43 2.73
CA ASP A 111 -9.17 1.66 2.93
C ASP A 111 -8.78 0.90 1.64
N LEU A 112 -9.75 0.20 1.02
CA LEU A 112 -9.54 -0.53 -0.24
C LEU A 112 -9.21 0.39 -1.41
N LYS A 113 -9.90 1.54 -1.51
CA LYS A 113 -9.65 2.55 -2.55
C LYS A 113 -8.23 3.11 -2.44
N ALA A 114 -7.79 3.47 -1.24
CA ALA A 114 -6.45 3.98 -0.99
C ALA A 114 -5.38 2.90 -1.30
N ALA A 115 -5.58 1.67 -0.81
CA ALA A 115 -4.67 0.57 -1.09
C ALA A 115 -4.54 0.27 -2.58
N ASN A 116 -5.66 0.20 -3.32
CA ASN A 116 -5.70 -0.07 -4.75
C ASN A 116 -4.95 0.97 -5.59
N LYS A 117 -5.01 2.23 -5.18
CA LYS A 117 -4.37 3.35 -5.89
C LYS A 117 -2.87 3.45 -5.60
N ASP A 118 -2.49 3.34 -4.32
CA ASP A 118 -1.17 3.79 -3.85
C ASP A 118 -0.21 2.64 -3.49
N LYS A 119 -0.69 1.40 -3.29
CA LYS A 119 0.14 0.28 -2.80
C LYS A 119 -0.04 -1.05 -3.53
N PHE A 120 -1.27 -1.55 -3.62
CA PHE A 120 -1.59 -2.93 -3.97
C PHE A 120 -2.68 -2.94 -5.07
N PRO A 121 -2.32 -2.93 -6.36
CA PRO A 121 -3.31 -2.95 -7.44
C PRO A 121 -4.15 -4.23 -7.35
N ILE A 122 -5.45 -4.08 -7.08
CA ILE A 122 -6.37 -5.18 -6.78
C ILE A 122 -6.49 -6.07 -8.02
N PHE A 123 -6.21 -7.36 -7.84
CA PHE A 123 -6.53 -8.37 -8.83
C PHE A 123 -8.02 -8.65 -8.82
N TYR A 124 -8.68 -8.41 -9.96
CA TYR A 124 -10.07 -8.77 -10.16
C TYR A 124 -10.19 -10.22 -10.65
N PRO A 125 -10.94 -11.11 -9.97
CA PRO A 125 -11.09 -12.50 -10.38
C PRO A 125 -12.02 -12.61 -11.60
N MET A 126 -11.44 -12.66 -12.80
CA MET A 126 -12.21 -12.96 -14.01
C MET A 126 -12.52 -14.47 -14.09
N GLN A 127 -13.80 -14.85 -14.08
CA GLN A 127 -14.47 -15.15 -15.35
C GLN A 127 -13.66 -15.78 -16.49
N GLN A 128 -12.90 -16.88 -16.30
CA GLN A 128 -12.57 -17.74 -17.45
C GLN A 128 -13.85 -18.43 -17.93
N GLN A 129 -14.59 -17.77 -18.82
CA GLN A 129 -15.61 -18.44 -19.62
C GLN A 129 -14.93 -19.62 -20.32
N LYS A 130 -15.36 -20.86 -19.99
CA LYS A 130 -14.98 -22.03 -20.78
C LYS A 130 -15.27 -21.71 -22.24
N PRO A 131 -14.36 -22.00 -23.19
CA PRO A 131 -14.63 -21.75 -24.59
C PRO A 131 -15.89 -22.53 -24.96
N ALA A 132 -16.98 -21.79 -25.20
CA ALA A 132 -18.19 -22.37 -25.77
C ALA A 132 -17.75 -23.00 -27.09
N ILE A 133 -17.97 -24.31 -27.23
CA ILE A 133 -17.57 -25.04 -28.44
C ILE A 133 -18.31 -24.39 -29.61
N THR A 134 -17.58 -23.61 -30.40
CA THR A 134 -18.12 -22.91 -31.57
C THR A 134 -18.60 -23.96 -32.56
N ARG A 135 -19.89 -24.30 -32.48
CA ARG A 135 -20.53 -25.21 -33.41
C ARG A 135 -20.40 -24.59 -34.79
N SER A 136 -19.56 -25.20 -35.62
CA SER A 136 -19.24 -24.75 -36.96
C SER A 136 -20.51 -24.45 -37.74
N GLN A 137 -20.58 -23.27 -38.34
CA GLN A 137 -21.70 -22.84 -39.16
C GLN A 137 -21.84 -23.76 -40.37
N THR A 138 -22.92 -24.54 -40.42
CA THR A 138 -23.53 -24.96 -41.67
C THR A 138 -24.86 -24.21 -41.75
N LEU A 139 -25.06 -23.47 -42.84
CA LEU A 139 -26.37 -22.91 -43.15
C LEU A 139 -27.39 -24.05 -43.23
N ASP A 140 -28.57 -23.85 -42.65
CA ASP A 140 -29.79 -24.02 -43.43
C ASP A 140 -30.99 -23.30 -42.81
N THR A 141 -31.97 -23.03 -43.66
CA THR A 141 -33.06 -22.07 -43.43
C THR A 141 -34.30 -22.78 -42.92
N SER A 142 -35.03 -22.21 -41.93
CA SER A 142 -36.50 -22.03 -41.92
C SER A 142 -37.15 -22.01 -40.52
N SER A 143 -38.25 -21.26 -40.45
CA SER A 143 -39.40 -21.39 -39.52
C SER A 143 -39.15 -21.28 -38.01
N SER A 144 -39.57 -20.13 -37.48
CA SER A 144 -40.10 -19.97 -36.14
C SER A 144 -41.29 -20.90 -35.86
N GLN A 145 -41.35 -21.51 -34.66
CA GLN A 145 -42.61 -21.66 -33.89
C GLN A 145 -42.42 -22.26 -32.48
N ILE A 146 -43.25 -21.76 -31.56
CA ILE A 146 -43.82 -22.43 -30.36
C ILE A 146 -42.92 -22.58 -29.11
N LEU A 147 -43.23 -21.69 -28.15
CA LEU A 147 -43.22 -21.97 -26.71
C LEU A 147 -44.29 -23.01 -26.38
N ASP A 148 -43.95 -24.13 -25.73
CA ASP A 148 -44.71 -24.77 -24.63
C ASP A 148 -44.25 -26.23 -24.39
N ALA A 149 -43.76 -26.53 -23.17
CA ALA A 149 -43.72 -27.89 -22.62
C ALA A 149 -43.53 -27.86 -21.08
N VAL A 150 -44.60 -27.49 -20.39
CA VAL A 150 -44.75 -27.53 -18.94
C VAL A 150 -44.59 -28.97 -18.38
N ARG A 151 -43.58 -29.16 -17.50
CA ARG A 151 -43.70 -29.79 -16.17
C ARG A 151 -44.40 -31.17 -16.09
N ARG A 152 -43.64 -32.29 -15.98
CA ARG A 152 -43.81 -33.39 -14.97
C ARG A 152 -42.92 -34.62 -15.22
N SER A 153 -42.79 -35.45 -14.17
CA SER A 153 -42.10 -36.76 -14.07
C SER A 153 -40.55 -36.72 -14.09
N SER A 154 -39.83 -37.52 -13.31
CA SER A 154 -40.21 -38.35 -12.13
C SER A 154 -38.97 -38.71 -11.30
N VAL A 155 -39.15 -38.95 -10.00
CA VAL A 155 -38.11 -39.39 -9.05
C VAL A 155 -37.72 -40.85 -9.31
N THR A 156 -36.43 -41.19 -9.39
CA THR A 156 -35.75 -42.21 -8.53
C THR A 156 -34.27 -42.43 -8.88
N GLN A 157 -33.47 -42.70 -7.83
CA GLN A 157 -32.18 -43.41 -7.82
C GLN A 157 -30.95 -42.77 -8.48
N THR A 158 -30.06 -42.21 -7.64
CA THR A 158 -28.62 -42.55 -7.60
C THR A 158 -27.94 -42.02 -6.32
N ASP A 159 -28.45 -42.43 -5.16
CA ASP A 159 -27.81 -42.19 -3.86
C ASP A 159 -26.58 -43.10 -3.66
N SER A 160 -25.49 -42.80 -4.38
CA SER A 160 -24.16 -43.41 -4.14
C SER A 160 -22.97 -42.61 -4.68
N LEU A 161 -23.19 -41.42 -5.26
CA LEU A 161 -22.12 -40.53 -5.75
C LEU A 161 -22.06 -39.17 -5.02
N ALA A 162 -22.97 -38.92 -4.07
CA ALA A 162 -23.09 -37.62 -3.39
C ALA A 162 -22.00 -37.36 -2.32
N GLN A 163 -21.37 -38.39 -1.75
CA GLN A 163 -20.46 -38.25 -0.59
C GLN A 163 -18.96 -38.10 -0.94
N GLN A 164 -18.61 -37.93 -2.22
CA GLN A 164 -17.23 -37.61 -2.64
C GLN A 164 -17.11 -36.32 -3.48
N LEU A 165 -18.18 -35.51 -3.52
CA LEU A 165 -18.23 -34.23 -4.26
C LEU A 165 -18.36 -32.98 -3.36
N GLU A 166 -18.35 -33.12 -2.04
CA GLU A 166 -18.61 -32.02 -1.08
C GLU A 166 -17.37 -31.22 -0.63
N HIS A 167 -16.18 -31.42 -1.21
CA HIS A 167 -14.97 -30.66 -0.81
C HIS A 167 -14.34 -29.79 -1.90
N HIS A 168 -14.90 -29.75 -3.12
CA HIS A 168 -14.43 -28.87 -4.21
C HIS A 168 -15.58 -28.09 -4.89
N ARG A 169 -16.34 -27.33 -4.09
CA ARG A 169 -17.08 -26.16 -4.60
C ARG A 169 -16.19 -24.93 -4.58
N LEU A 170 -15.33 -24.79 -5.60
CA LEU A 170 -14.83 -23.47 -5.98
C LEU A 170 -16.03 -22.64 -6.42
N LEU A 171 -16.29 -21.55 -5.72
CA LEU A 171 -17.56 -20.82 -5.80
C LEU A 171 -17.71 -20.08 -7.15
N PRO A 172 -18.88 -20.17 -7.83
CA PRO A 172 -19.16 -19.36 -9.00
C PRO A 172 -19.58 -17.95 -8.56
N HIS A 173 -18.60 -17.12 -8.18
CA HIS A 173 -18.87 -15.77 -7.69
C HIS A 173 -18.84 -14.74 -8.82
N GLU A 174 -20.00 -14.61 -9.47
CA GLU A 174 -20.40 -13.34 -10.08
C GLU A 174 -20.56 -12.31 -8.95
N LEU A 175 -19.84 -11.19 -9.07
CA LEU A 175 -19.96 -10.05 -8.15
C LEU A 175 -21.26 -9.30 -8.47
N ASN A 176 -21.94 -8.78 -7.44
CA ASN A 176 -23.28 -8.22 -7.58
C ASN A 176 -23.27 -6.70 -7.85
N ILE A 177 -22.45 -5.97 -7.09
CA ILE A 177 -22.34 -4.50 -7.06
C ILE A 177 -20.99 -4.07 -7.65
N LEU A 178 -19.92 -4.79 -7.31
CA LEU A 178 -18.56 -4.49 -7.79
C LEU A 178 -18.25 -5.15 -9.15
N SER A 179 -19.28 -5.52 -9.92
CA SER A 179 -19.13 -6.10 -11.25
C SER A 179 -18.58 -5.11 -12.28
N LEU A 180 -17.59 -5.58 -13.05
CA LEU A 180 -16.97 -4.85 -14.15
C LEU A 180 -17.37 -5.45 -15.50
N ASP A 181 -18.02 -4.64 -16.35
CA ASP A 181 -18.39 -5.00 -17.74
C ASP A 181 -17.15 -5.00 -18.65
N LEU A 182 -16.34 -6.04 -18.52
CA LEU A 182 -15.08 -6.21 -19.24
C LEU A 182 -15.34 -6.85 -20.61
N LYS A 183 -15.52 -6.02 -21.65
CA LYS A 183 -15.54 -6.46 -23.06
C LYS A 183 -14.12 -6.85 -23.51
N MET A 184 -13.69 -8.04 -23.11
CA MET A 184 -12.37 -8.60 -23.45
C MET A 184 -12.29 -8.94 -24.94
N GLY A 185 -11.32 -8.35 -25.65
CA GLY A 185 -10.98 -8.76 -27.02
C GLY A 185 -10.08 -10.01 -27.00
N HIS A 186 -10.28 -10.93 -27.95
CA HIS A 186 -9.48 -12.17 -28.01
C HIS A 186 -8.04 -11.93 -28.53
N SER A 187 -7.08 -11.66 -27.64
CA SER A 187 -5.64 -11.88 -27.88
C SER A 187 -4.85 -12.02 -26.56
N SER A 188 -3.64 -12.57 -26.63
CA SER A 188 -3.02 -13.31 -25.51
C SER A 188 -1.88 -12.60 -24.74
N THR A 189 -1.82 -12.94 -23.45
CA THR A 189 -0.64 -12.97 -22.55
C THR A 189 0.09 -11.67 -22.18
N ASP A 190 0.49 -10.82 -23.12
CA ASP A 190 1.32 -9.63 -22.78
C ASP A 190 0.52 -8.39 -22.35
N LEU A 191 -0.81 -8.42 -22.51
CA LEU A 191 -1.71 -7.34 -22.09
C LEU A 191 -1.97 -7.29 -20.58
N SER A 192 -1.69 -8.37 -19.85
CA SER A 192 -2.12 -8.57 -18.44
C SER A 192 -1.69 -7.48 -17.45
N SER A 193 -0.54 -6.82 -17.67
CA SER A 193 -0.07 -5.72 -16.79
C SER A 193 -0.75 -4.38 -17.07
N LEU A 194 -1.06 -4.09 -18.35
CA LEU A 194 -1.80 -2.90 -18.78
C LEU A 194 -3.29 -3.03 -18.44
N GLU A 195 -3.83 -4.24 -18.59
CA GLU A 195 -5.15 -4.62 -18.09
C GLU A 195 -5.23 -4.44 -16.58
N SER A 196 -4.26 -4.93 -15.79
CA SER A 196 -4.29 -4.83 -14.32
C SER A 196 -4.45 -3.39 -13.81
N LYS A 197 -3.71 -2.42 -14.38
CA LYS A 197 -3.86 -1.00 -14.01
C LYS A 197 -5.19 -0.41 -14.47
N SER A 198 -5.67 -0.80 -15.63
CA SER A 198 -6.96 -0.33 -16.18
C SER A 198 -8.13 -0.86 -15.34
N ILE A 199 -8.09 -2.13 -14.95
CA ILE A 199 -9.04 -2.80 -14.05
C ILE A 199 -9.02 -2.16 -12.66
N ALA A 200 -7.84 -1.86 -12.10
CA ALA A 200 -7.71 -1.15 -10.83
C ALA A 200 -8.37 0.24 -10.88
N ASN A 201 -8.23 0.98 -11.97
CA ASN A 201 -8.92 2.27 -12.15
C ASN A 201 -10.45 2.08 -12.24
N LEU A 202 -10.94 1.14 -13.05
CA LEU A 202 -12.38 0.86 -13.17
C LEU A 202 -13.01 0.40 -11.84
N LEU A 203 -12.28 -0.37 -11.04
CA LEU A 203 -12.70 -0.78 -9.69
C LEU A 203 -12.71 0.41 -8.72
N THR A 204 -11.78 1.36 -8.86
CA THR A 204 -11.78 2.64 -8.11
C THR A 204 -13.04 3.45 -8.41
N ASP A 205 -13.43 3.56 -9.69
CA ASP A 205 -14.64 4.27 -10.10
C ASP A 205 -15.92 3.58 -9.57
N ARG A 206 -15.95 2.24 -9.52
CA ARG A 206 -17.06 1.47 -8.90
C ARG A 206 -17.12 1.63 -7.38
N LEU A 207 -15.98 1.69 -6.70
CA LEU A 207 -15.95 1.99 -5.26
C LEU A 207 -16.48 3.41 -5.00
N ASP A 208 -16.15 4.40 -5.84
CA ASP A 208 -16.71 5.76 -5.71
C ASP A 208 -18.21 5.84 -5.99
N GLN A 209 -18.73 5.08 -6.96
CA GLN A 209 -20.17 4.94 -7.16
C GLN A 209 -20.85 4.31 -5.93
N SER A 210 -20.19 3.33 -5.30
CA SER A 210 -20.69 2.64 -4.11
C SER A 210 -20.69 3.54 -2.87
N LEU A 211 -19.62 4.32 -2.64
CA LEU A 211 -19.54 5.33 -1.57
C LEU A 211 -20.65 6.38 -1.71
N ASN A 212 -20.91 6.86 -2.93
CA ASN A 212 -22.01 7.80 -3.22
C ASN A 212 -23.41 7.17 -3.07
N HIS A 213 -23.55 5.84 -3.14
CA HIS A 213 -24.80 5.16 -2.85
C HIS A 213 -24.98 4.94 -1.34
N LEU A 214 -23.91 4.57 -0.63
CA LEU A 214 -23.89 4.41 0.82
C LEU A 214 -24.27 5.71 1.56
N SER A 215 -23.81 6.88 1.10
CA SER A 215 -24.19 8.17 1.70
C SER A 215 -25.68 8.49 1.51
N LYS A 216 -26.26 8.15 0.35
CA LYS A 216 -27.71 8.29 0.10
C LYS A 216 -28.54 7.32 0.95
N LEU A 217 -28.10 6.07 1.07
CA LEU A 217 -28.72 5.08 1.96
C LEU A 217 -28.65 5.53 3.42
N GLN A 218 -27.52 6.09 3.85
CA GLN A 218 -27.35 6.63 5.19
C GLN A 218 -28.36 7.75 5.48
N ALA A 219 -28.50 8.72 4.57
CA ALA A 219 -29.46 9.81 4.70
C ALA A 219 -30.91 9.28 4.82
N ARG A 220 -31.27 8.28 3.99
CA ARG A 220 -32.59 7.62 4.02
C ARG A 220 -32.86 6.83 5.30
N VAL A 221 -31.85 6.19 5.89
CA VAL A 221 -31.97 5.43 7.15
C VAL A 221 -31.99 6.38 8.37
N ALA A 222 -31.31 7.52 8.28
CA ALA A 222 -31.27 8.55 9.33
C ALA A 222 -32.54 9.42 9.38
N ASP A 223 -33.30 9.52 8.28
CA ASP A 223 -34.59 10.22 8.24
C ASP A 223 -35.59 9.62 9.24
N THR A 224 -36.00 10.44 10.22
CA THR A 224 -36.98 10.08 11.26
C THR A 224 -38.43 10.21 10.79
N SER A 225 -38.70 10.90 9.68
CA SER A 225 -40.04 11.08 9.15
C SER A 225 -40.59 9.83 8.44
N SER A 226 -41.90 9.69 8.43
CA SER A 226 -42.64 8.73 7.61
C SER A 226 -43.86 9.41 7.01
N LYS A 227 -43.94 9.45 5.68
CA LYS A 227 -45.02 10.16 4.98
C LYS A 227 -46.17 9.21 4.67
N VAL A 228 -47.37 9.59 5.11
CA VAL A 228 -48.62 8.86 4.90
C VAL A 228 -49.49 9.68 3.94
N LEU A 229 -49.66 9.18 2.73
CA LEU A 229 -50.50 9.82 1.71
C LEU A 229 -51.96 9.41 1.92
N VAL A 230 -52.80 10.36 2.32
CA VAL A 230 -54.26 10.21 2.37
C VAL A 230 -54.83 10.65 1.02
N THR A 231 -55.51 9.74 0.34
CA THR A 231 -56.04 9.93 -1.02
C THR A 231 -57.39 9.24 -1.19
N GLY A 232 -58.06 9.48 -2.32
CA GLY A 232 -59.41 9.00 -2.58
C GLY A 232 -60.30 10.03 -3.28
N ASP A 233 -61.49 9.59 -3.64
CA ASP A 233 -62.41 10.33 -4.49
C ASP A 233 -62.86 11.67 -3.90
N LEU A 234 -63.36 12.56 -4.75
CA LEU A 234 -64.02 13.80 -4.32
C LEU A 234 -65.14 13.48 -3.31
N ASN A 235 -65.22 14.28 -2.25
CA ASN A 235 -66.18 14.15 -1.16
C ASN A 235 -66.18 12.81 -0.38
N SER A 236 -65.10 12.00 -0.45
CA SER A 236 -64.95 10.82 0.43
C SER A 236 -64.66 11.15 1.91
N GLY A 237 -64.39 12.42 2.23
CA GLY A 237 -64.11 12.90 3.58
C GLY A 237 -62.64 12.73 4.01
N LYS A 238 -61.69 12.88 3.08
CA LYS A 238 -60.24 12.81 3.36
C LYS A 238 -59.78 13.84 4.40
N SER A 239 -60.07 15.12 4.18
CA SER A 239 -59.68 16.21 5.08
C SER A 239 -60.35 16.09 6.45
N THR A 240 -61.61 15.66 6.49
CA THR A 240 -62.33 15.28 7.73
C THR A 240 -61.64 14.13 8.45
N PHE A 241 -61.15 13.13 7.73
CA PHE A 241 -60.41 11.99 8.28
C PHE A 241 -59.02 12.39 8.81
N VAL A 242 -58.29 13.29 8.12
CA VAL A 242 -57.03 13.86 8.62
C VAL A 242 -57.27 14.67 9.90
N ASN A 243 -58.27 15.56 9.93
CA ASN A 243 -58.64 16.31 11.14
C ASN A 243 -59.00 15.38 12.31
N ALA A 244 -59.72 14.27 12.03
CA ALA A 244 -60.07 13.27 13.03
C ALA A 244 -58.84 12.49 13.55
N LEU A 245 -57.86 12.16 12.69
CA LEU A 245 -56.59 11.53 13.09
C LEU A 245 -55.73 12.46 13.98
N LEU A 246 -55.83 13.78 13.76
CA LEU A 246 -55.11 14.81 14.51
C LEU A 246 -55.87 15.33 15.75
N LYS A 247 -57.13 14.91 15.91
CA LYS A 247 -58.10 15.42 16.90
C LYS A 247 -58.18 16.95 16.95
N ARG A 248 -58.04 17.58 15.78
CA ARG A 248 -58.01 19.04 15.61
C ARG A 248 -58.47 19.40 14.21
N GLU A 249 -59.31 20.42 14.09
CA GLU A 249 -59.71 20.97 12.80
C GLU A 249 -58.59 21.88 12.27
N ILE A 250 -57.89 21.41 11.22
CA ILE A 250 -56.77 22.12 10.58
C ILE A 250 -57.03 22.29 9.08
N LEU A 251 -57.36 21.20 8.39
CA LEU A 251 -57.68 21.24 6.97
C LEU A 251 -59.14 21.62 6.74
N PRO A 252 -59.47 22.41 5.70
CA PRO A 252 -60.85 22.77 5.38
C PRO A 252 -61.66 21.53 4.98
N ALA A 253 -62.85 21.37 5.57
CA ALA A 253 -63.76 20.29 5.25
C ALA A 253 -65.17 20.83 4.95
N ASP A 254 -65.59 20.77 3.68
CA ASP A 254 -66.93 21.17 3.22
C ASP A 254 -67.50 20.09 2.27
N GLN A 255 -68.76 20.26 1.87
CA GLN A 255 -69.42 19.47 0.83
C GLN A 255 -69.02 19.90 -0.58
N GLN A 256 -68.45 21.10 -0.75
CA GLN A 256 -67.86 21.54 -2.00
C GLN A 256 -66.40 21.06 -2.14
N PRO A 257 -65.84 20.95 -3.36
CA PRO A 257 -64.44 20.55 -3.56
C PRO A 257 -63.44 21.58 -2.98
N CYS A 258 -63.06 21.41 -1.72
CA CYS A 258 -62.15 22.33 -1.02
C CYS A 258 -60.66 21.98 -1.11
N THR A 259 -60.25 20.85 -1.69
CA THR A 259 -58.83 20.43 -1.75
C THR A 259 -58.34 20.32 -3.19
N SER A 260 -57.67 21.36 -3.69
CA SER A 260 -57.02 21.43 -5.00
C SER A 260 -55.49 21.31 -4.93
N VAL A 261 -54.88 21.58 -3.77
CA VAL A 261 -53.42 21.53 -3.51
C VAL A 261 -53.09 20.39 -2.54
N PHE A 262 -51.89 19.80 -2.66
CA PHE A 262 -51.37 18.87 -1.66
C PHE A 262 -51.04 19.59 -0.35
N CYS A 263 -51.59 19.10 0.76
CA CYS A 263 -51.37 19.65 2.09
C CYS A 263 -50.63 18.63 2.97
N GLU A 264 -49.36 18.90 3.30
CA GLU A 264 -48.52 18.07 4.17
C GLU A 264 -48.54 18.63 5.60
N VAL A 265 -49.22 17.96 6.52
CA VAL A 265 -49.26 18.31 7.94
C VAL A 265 -48.11 17.64 8.69
N LEU A 266 -47.36 18.48 9.41
CA LEU A 266 -46.12 18.16 10.11
C LEU A 266 -46.21 18.64 11.57
N ASP A 267 -45.49 17.98 12.47
CA ASP A 267 -45.37 18.46 13.86
C ASP A 267 -44.64 19.81 13.92
N ALA A 268 -45.13 20.72 14.76
CA ALA A 268 -44.53 22.05 14.95
C ALA A 268 -43.11 21.98 15.54
N MET A 269 -42.74 20.90 16.22
CA MET A 269 -41.37 20.64 16.68
C MET A 269 -40.35 20.60 15.52
N LEU A 270 -40.78 20.25 14.30
CA LEU A 270 -39.94 20.30 13.09
C LEU A 270 -39.72 21.74 12.56
N ASN A 271 -40.28 22.75 13.23
CA ASN A 271 -40.19 24.16 12.89
C ASN A 271 -40.04 24.99 14.19
N ASP A 272 -39.10 24.57 15.05
CA ASP A 272 -38.74 25.23 16.33
C ASP A 272 -39.92 25.47 17.29
N GLY A 273 -40.98 24.66 17.19
CA GLY A 273 -42.21 24.76 17.98
C GLY A 273 -43.23 25.79 17.45
N LEU A 274 -42.97 26.43 16.32
CA LEU A 274 -43.82 27.49 15.76
C LEU A 274 -44.89 26.92 14.80
N GLU A 275 -46.16 27.19 15.08
CA GLU A 275 -47.27 26.85 14.17
C GLU A 275 -47.37 27.86 13.03
N GLN A 276 -47.03 27.43 11.81
CA GLN A 276 -47.10 28.27 10.60
C GLN A 276 -47.25 27.39 9.36
N VAL A 277 -47.74 27.98 8.27
CA VAL A 277 -47.87 27.32 6.98
C VAL A 277 -46.78 27.85 6.04
N HIS A 278 -46.03 26.95 5.42
CA HIS A 278 -45.10 27.27 4.33
C HIS A 278 -45.81 26.93 3.03
N ALA A 279 -46.21 27.95 2.27
CA ALA A 279 -46.79 27.78 0.95
C ALA A 279 -45.69 27.75 -0.11
N ILE A 280 -45.67 26.68 -0.92
CA ILE A 280 -44.51 26.33 -1.77
C ILE A 280 -44.93 26.39 -3.25
N PRO A 281 -44.40 27.37 -4.03
CA PRO A 281 -44.62 27.43 -5.47
C PRO A 281 -43.93 26.29 -6.23
N ILE A 282 -42.70 25.94 -5.83
CA ILE A 282 -41.86 24.93 -6.47
C ILE A 282 -41.29 23.98 -5.40
N VAL A 283 -41.70 22.71 -5.45
CA VAL A 283 -41.38 21.70 -4.42
C VAL A 283 -39.87 21.37 -4.40
N GLU A 284 -39.23 21.28 -5.57
CA GLU A 284 -37.83 20.88 -5.71
C GLU A 284 -36.83 21.87 -5.08
N THR A 285 -37.19 23.15 -4.97
CA THR A 285 -36.34 24.20 -4.42
C THR A 285 -36.61 24.47 -2.94
N TYR A 286 -37.55 23.77 -2.31
CA TYR A 286 -37.94 24.06 -0.92
C TYR A 286 -36.82 23.73 0.07
N ASN A 287 -36.48 24.72 0.91
CA ASN A 287 -35.60 24.54 2.05
C ASN A 287 -36.14 25.30 3.26
N ARG A 288 -36.45 24.59 4.35
CA ARG A 288 -36.95 25.17 5.61
C ARG A 288 -36.02 26.26 6.17
N LEU A 289 -34.71 26.17 5.89
CA LEU A 289 -33.70 27.13 6.37
C LEU A 289 -33.53 28.35 5.44
N ASP A 290 -34.16 28.37 4.26
CA ASP A 290 -34.11 29.49 3.32
C ASP A 290 -35.51 30.09 3.08
N PRO A 291 -35.84 31.21 3.76
CA PRO A 291 -37.12 31.90 3.63
C PRO A 291 -37.48 32.37 2.22
N ASN A 292 -36.51 32.42 1.28
CA ASN A 292 -36.80 32.79 -0.11
C ASN A 292 -37.53 31.67 -0.89
N THR A 293 -37.53 30.44 -0.37
CA THR A 293 -38.06 29.26 -1.07
C THR A 293 -39.54 28.98 -0.82
N TYR A 294 -40.18 29.73 0.08
CA TYR A 294 -41.59 29.58 0.45
C TYR A 294 -42.23 30.91 0.87
N HIS A 295 -43.55 30.94 1.01
CA HIS A 295 -44.27 32.07 1.60
C HIS A 295 -44.87 31.65 2.94
N VAL A 296 -44.62 32.44 4.00
CA VAL A 296 -45.18 32.20 5.32
C VAL A 296 -46.63 32.65 5.34
N ILE A 297 -47.53 31.75 5.72
CA ILE A 297 -48.96 31.99 5.84
C ILE A 297 -49.39 31.63 7.27
N GLU A 298 -50.13 32.53 7.90
CA GLU A 298 -50.72 32.30 9.22
C GLU A 298 -51.87 31.30 9.12
N MET A 299 -52.04 30.43 10.12
CA MET A 299 -53.05 29.36 10.11
C MET A 299 -54.48 29.87 9.85
N ARG A 300 -54.82 31.09 10.31
CA ARG A 300 -56.13 31.74 10.07
C ARG A 300 -56.45 32.01 8.59
N HIS A 301 -55.44 32.11 7.73
CA HIS A 301 -55.60 32.37 6.31
C HIS A 301 -55.53 31.07 5.46
N LEU A 302 -55.24 29.92 6.08
CA LEU A 302 -55.09 28.63 5.41
C LEU A 302 -56.33 28.26 4.58
N TYR A 303 -57.54 28.43 5.13
CA TYR A 303 -58.79 28.18 4.42
C TYR A 303 -58.83 28.92 3.07
N LYS A 304 -58.62 30.24 3.11
CA LYS A 304 -58.67 31.11 1.93
C LYS A 304 -57.63 30.70 0.88
N VAL A 305 -56.42 30.34 1.31
CA VAL A 305 -55.33 29.99 0.38
C VAL A 305 -55.61 28.67 -0.33
N ILE A 306 -56.20 27.69 0.36
CA ILE A 306 -56.58 26.42 -0.26
C ILE A 306 -57.79 26.59 -1.20
N THR A 307 -58.75 27.47 -0.89
CA THR A 307 -59.97 27.63 -1.70
C THR A 307 -59.87 28.66 -2.83
N GLU A 308 -59.16 29.76 -2.64
CA GLU A 308 -59.11 30.91 -3.57
C GLU A 308 -57.75 31.06 -4.27
N ASP A 309 -56.64 31.00 -3.51
CA ASP A 309 -55.31 31.34 -4.03
C ASP A 309 -54.50 30.11 -4.54
N TYR A 310 -55.18 28.97 -4.75
CA TYR A 310 -54.56 27.64 -4.94
C TYR A 310 -53.63 27.51 -6.15
N GLU A 311 -53.82 28.32 -7.20
CA GLU A 311 -53.05 28.22 -8.46
C GLU A 311 -51.58 28.65 -8.32
N HIS A 312 -51.26 29.42 -7.27
CA HIS A 312 -49.91 29.92 -7.02
C HIS A 312 -48.98 28.91 -6.32
N TYR A 313 -49.53 27.82 -5.77
CA TYR A 313 -48.82 26.90 -4.90
C TYR A 313 -49.04 25.44 -5.31
N LYS A 314 -47.97 24.66 -5.35
CA LYS A 314 -48.04 23.21 -5.64
C LYS A 314 -48.20 22.36 -4.39
N MET A 315 -47.73 22.87 -3.24
CA MET A 315 -47.77 22.18 -1.96
C MET A 315 -47.83 23.19 -0.81
N LEU A 316 -48.57 22.85 0.25
CA LEU A 316 -48.57 23.57 1.51
C LEU A 316 -48.00 22.65 2.59
N LYS A 317 -46.92 23.06 3.28
CA LYS A 317 -46.44 22.39 4.51
C LYS A 317 -47.03 23.12 5.71
N ILE A 318 -47.80 22.41 6.52
CA ILE A 318 -48.55 22.94 7.65
C ILE A 318 -47.89 22.42 8.92
N TYR A 319 -47.17 23.28 9.65
CA TYR A 319 -46.59 22.95 10.95
C TYR A 319 -47.62 23.23 12.04
N ALA A 320 -48.05 22.19 12.77
CA ALA A 320 -49.08 22.28 13.79
C ALA A 320 -48.86 21.25 14.91
N ASN A 321 -49.26 21.59 16.14
CA ASN A 321 -49.29 20.62 17.24
C ASN A 321 -50.56 19.75 17.19
N ASP A 322 -50.39 18.45 17.45
CA ASP A 322 -51.49 17.51 17.78
C ASP A 322 -52.16 17.95 19.09
N ALA A 323 -53.47 17.71 19.25
CA ALA A 323 -54.20 18.07 20.46
C ALA A 323 -53.84 17.19 21.69
N ARG A 324 -53.06 16.12 21.48
CA ARG A 324 -52.67 15.13 22.50
C ARG A 324 -51.26 15.34 23.04
N THR A 325 -50.95 14.64 24.14
CA THR A 325 -49.58 14.57 24.66
C THR A 325 -48.63 13.83 23.71
N THR A 326 -47.33 14.09 23.83
CA THR A 326 -46.26 13.54 22.95
C THR A 326 -46.06 12.01 23.02
N GLN A 327 -46.86 11.27 23.80
CA GLN A 327 -46.90 9.81 23.79
C GLN A 327 -48.18 9.23 23.17
N GLU A 328 -49.18 10.07 22.92
CA GLU A 328 -50.48 9.68 22.34
C GLU A 328 -50.71 10.30 20.95
N SER A 329 -50.03 11.41 20.64
CA SER A 329 -50.00 12.05 19.31
C SER A 329 -49.74 11.05 18.18
N LEU A 330 -50.29 11.33 16.99
CA LEU A 330 -49.95 10.57 15.79
C LEU A 330 -48.72 11.18 15.09
N LEU A 331 -48.61 12.51 15.07
CA LEU A 331 -47.54 13.24 14.37
C LEU A 331 -46.16 13.03 14.99
N HIS A 332 -46.06 12.97 16.32
CA HIS A 332 -44.77 12.83 17.00
C HIS A 332 -44.89 11.98 18.27
N ASN A 333 -44.15 10.87 18.30
CA ASN A 333 -44.04 9.96 19.46
C ASN A 333 -42.60 9.84 19.99
N GLY A 334 -41.71 10.79 19.68
CA GLY A 334 -40.29 10.77 20.08
C GLY A 334 -39.40 9.70 19.42
N VAL A 335 -39.98 8.78 18.64
CA VAL A 335 -39.27 7.69 17.93
C VAL A 335 -39.48 7.75 16.42
N VAL A 336 -40.71 8.04 15.99
CA VAL A 336 -41.10 8.22 14.58
C VAL A 336 -41.94 9.48 14.48
N ASP A 337 -41.63 10.30 13.48
CA ASP A 337 -42.43 11.46 13.09
C ASP A 337 -43.30 11.05 11.91
N ILE A 338 -44.62 11.25 12.00
CA ILE A 338 -45.56 10.93 10.92
C ILE A 338 -45.99 12.23 10.26
N ALA A 339 -45.74 12.34 8.95
CA ALA A 339 -46.26 13.42 8.11
C ALA A 339 -47.54 12.94 7.42
N LEU A 340 -48.65 13.64 7.60
CA LEU A 340 -49.93 13.31 6.94
C LEU A 340 -50.08 14.20 5.70
N ILE A 341 -50.23 13.60 4.52
CA ILE A 341 -50.41 14.34 3.27
C ILE A 341 -51.83 14.14 2.77
N ASP A 342 -52.66 15.19 2.81
CA ASP A 342 -53.97 15.18 2.16
C ASP A 342 -53.80 15.49 0.67
N SER A 343 -54.25 14.59 -0.20
CA SER A 343 -54.20 14.77 -1.64
C SER A 343 -55.44 15.51 -2.15
N PRO A 344 -55.34 16.22 -3.29
CA PRO A 344 -56.51 16.64 -4.03
C PRO A 344 -57.45 15.47 -4.33
N GLY A 345 -58.74 15.75 -4.48
CA GLY A 345 -59.73 14.72 -4.79
C GLY A 345 -59.49 14.08 -6.15
N LEU A 346 -59.62 12.74 -6.22
CA LEU A 346 -59.42 12.01 -7.47
C LEU A 346 -60.52 12.36 -8.48
N ASN A 347 -60.08 12.83 -9.64
CA ASN A 347 -60.85 13.01 -10.87
C ASN A 347 -59.99 12.54 -12.07
N THR A 348 -60.51 12.59 -13.29
CA THR A 348 -59.83 12.08 -14.51
C THR A 348 -58.41 12.66 -14.71
N ASP A 349 -58.18 13.91 -14.31
CA ASP A 349 -56.90 14.60 -14.52
C ASP A 349 -55.96 14.48 -13.30
N SER A 350 -56.49 14.43 -12.08
CA SER A 350 -55.71 14.34 -10.84
C SER A 350 -55.24 12.92 -10.51
N VAL A 351 -55.92 11.87 -10.99
CA VAL A 351 -55.52 10.46 -10.76
C VAL A 351 -54.07 10.21 -11.16
N LYS A 352 -53.62 10.72 -12.32
CA LYS A 352 -52.25 10.50 -12.80
C LYS A 352 -51.21 11.19 -11.90
N THR A 353 -51.45 12.45 -11.54
CA THR A 353 -50.57 13.22 -10.66
C THR A 353 -50.45 12.58 -9.28
N THR A 354 -51.58 12.21 -8.67
CA THR A 354 -51.61 11.56 -7.35
C THR A 354 -51.00 10.16 -7.41
N ALA A 355 -51.17 9.41 -8.51
CA ALA A 355 -50.51 8.12 -8.70
C ALA A 355 -49.00 8.22 -8.94
N VAL A 356 -48.49 9.29 -9.56
CA VAL A 356 -47.03 9.57 -9.60
C VAL A 356 -46.51 9.92 -8.21
N PHE A 357 -47.24 10.76 -7.46
CA PHE A 357 -46.86 11.15 -6.10
C PHE A 357 -46.84 9.95 -5.13
N ALA A 358 -47.84 9.07 -5.21
CA ALA A 358 -47.92 7.85 -4.41
C ALA A 358 -46.77 6.86 -4.64
N ARG A 359 -46.07 6.96 -5.78
CA ARG A 359 -44.91 6.12 -6.17
C ARG A 359 -43.57 6.67 -5.69
N GLN A 360 -43.53 7.87 -5.12
CA GLN A 360 -42.29 8.40 -4.56
C GLN A 360 -41.83 7.57 -3.36
N GLU A 361 -40.53 7.25 -3.31
CA GLU A 361 -39.91 6.43 -2.25
C GLU A 361 -40.06 7.04 -0.84
N GLU A 362 -40.30 8.34 -0.75
CA GLU A 362 -40.51 9.06 0.51
C GLU A 362 -41.87 8.74 1.15
N ILE A 363 -42.85 8.27 0.38
CA ILE A 363 -44.18 7.89 0.87
C ILE A 363 -44.12 6.45 1.37
N ASP A 364 -44.16 6.25 2.69
CA ASP A 364 -44.13 4.90 3.27
C ASP A 364 -45.48 4.18 3.16
N VAL A 365 -46.59 4.91 3.31
CA VAL A 365 -47.95 4.35 3.36
C VAL A 365 -48.92 5.17 2.51
N VAL A 366 -49.83 4.47 1.82
CA VAL A 366 -50.99 5.07 1.13
C VAL A 366 -52.26 4.66 1.86
N VAL A 367 -53.04 5.66 2.26
CA VAL A 367 -54.37 5.51 2.87
C VAL A 367 -55.42 5.93 1.84
N PHE A 368 -56.23 4.98 1.39
CA PHE A 368 -57.30 5.21 0.41
C PHE A 368 -58.66 5.34 1.10
N VAL A 369 -59.24 6.54 1.08
CA VAL A 369 -60.51 6.87 1.73
C VAL A 369 -61.67 6.74 0.75
N VAL A 370 -62.56 5.79 1.04
CA VAL A 370 -63.79 5.45 0.29
C VAL A 370 -65.01 5.99 1.04
N SER A 371 -65.97 6.60 0.33
CA SER A 371 -67.29 6.84 0.94
C SER A 371 -68.11 5.55 0.92
N ALA A 372 -68.62 5.11 2.08
CA ALA A 372 -69.51 3.95 2.18
C ALA A 372 -70.79 4.10 1.35
N GLU A 373 -71.23 5.35 1.14
CA GLU A 373 -72.40 5.70 0.33
C GLU A 373 -72.12 5.46 -1.16
N ASN A 374 -70.97 5.94 -1.65
CA ASN A 374 -70.64 5.98 -3.09
C ASN A 374 -69.90 4.73 -3.60
N HIS A 375 -69.34 3.90 -2.70
CA HIS A 375 -68.45 2.78 -3.04
C HIS A 375 -67.22 3.24 -3.86
N PHE A 376 -66.48 2.32 -4.50
CA PHE A 376 -65.34 2.69 -5.36
C PHE A 376 -65.79 3.23 -6.72
N THR A 377 -65.45 4.49 -7.03
CA THR A 377 -65.66 5.07 -8.37
C THR A 377 -64.66 4.50 -9.40
N LEU A 378 -64.84 4.83 -10.69
CA LEU A 378 -63.90 4.42 -11.74
C LEU A 378 -62.50 5.04 -11.54
N SER A 379 -62.43 6.33 -11.20
CA SER A 379 -61.17 7.04 -10.90
C SER A 379 -60.44 6.44 -9.70
N GLY A 380 -61.16 6.10 -8.63
CA GLY A 380 -60.61 5.41 -7.46
C GLY A 380 -60.07 4.01 -7.78
N LYS A 381 -60.76 3.25 -8.65
CA LYS A 381 -60.29 1.94 -9.12
C LYS A 381 -59.03 2.04 -9.98
N GLU A 382 -58.97 3.00 -10.89
CA GLU A 382 -57.79 3.25 -11.72
C GLU A 382 -56.57 3.66 -10.87
N PHE A 383 -56.77 4.54 -9.89
CA PHE A 383 -55.72 4.88 -8.92
C PHE A 383 -55.22 3.64 -8.17
N LEU A 384 -56.12 2.84 -7.59
CA LEU A 384 -55.74 1.65 -6.83
C LEU A 384 -55.01 0.62 -7.69
N TRP A 385 -55.45 0.39 -8.94
CA TRP A 385 -54.77 -0.52 -9.86
C TRP A 385 -53.34 -0.06 -10.17
N ASN A 386 -53.14 1.25 -10.39
CA ASN A 386 -51.82 1.82 -10.65
C ASN A 386 -50.93 1.81 -9.41
N ALA A 387 -51.47 2.09 -8.22
CA ALA A 387 -50.73 2.11 -6.96
C ALA A 387 -50.37 0.70 -6.43
N ALA A 388 -51.28 -0.27 -6.57
CA ALA A 388 -51.10 -1.63 -6.07
C ALA A 388 -50.02 -2.43 -6.81
N ASN A 389 -49.67 -2.03 -8.04
CA ASN A 389 -48.55 -2.63 -8.78
C ASN A 389 -47.17 -2.27 -8.19
N GLU A 390 -47.07 -1.18 -7.42
CA GLU A 390 -45.80 -0.70 -6.86
C GLU A 390 -45.76 -0.81 -5.32
N LYS A 391 -46.91 -0.66 -4.66
CA LYS A 391 -47.07 -0.90 -3.22
C LYS A 391 -47.99 -2.08 -2.97
N THR A 392 -47.41 -3.14 -2.42
CA THR A 392 -48.07 -4.43 -2.20
C THR A 392 -49.25 -4.35 -1.24
N HIS A 393 -49.26 -3.41 -0.29
CA HIS A 393 -50.31 -3.25 0.71
C HIS A 393 -50.77 -1.78 0.74
N ILE A 394 -52.08 -1.56 0.63
CA ILE A 394 -52.71 -0.22 0.71
C ILE A 394 -53.69 -0.23 1.89
N PHE A 395 -53.67 0.81 2.72
CA PHE A 395 -54.57 0.91 3.86
C PHE A 395 -55.90 1.52 3.38
N ILE A 396 -57.04 0.86 3.60
CA ILE A 396 -58.33 1.27 3.04
C ILE A 396 -59.29 1.68 4.17
N VAL A 397 -59.84 2.88 4.04
CA VAL A 397 -60.71 3.50 5.04
C VAL A 397 -62.07 3.77 4.42
N VAL A 398 -63.08 3.01 4.86
CA VAL A 398 -64.47 3.18 4.46
C VAL A 398 -65.15 4.14 5.43
N ASN A 399 -65.27 5.40 5.03
CA ASN A 399 -65.82 6.50 5.82
C ASN A 399 -67.34 6.65 5.64
N ARG A 400 -68.01 7.40 6.53
CA ARG A 400 -69.48 7.58 6.59
C ARG A 400 -70.27 6.28 6.79
N PHE A 401 -69.70 5.33 7.54
CA PHE A 401 -70.33 4.03 7.77
C PHE A 401 -71.59 4.07 8.67
N ASP A 402 -71.85 5.21 9.30
CA ASP A 402 -73.03 5.55 10.08
C ASP A 402 -74.27 5.86 9.21
N SER A 403 -74.09 6.43 8.01
CA SER A 403 -75.18 6.60 7.02
C SER A 403 -75.79 5.28 6.55
N ILE A 404 -75.06 4.16 6.70
CA ILE A 404 -75.43 2.87 6.12
C ILE A 404 -76.34 2.06 7.07
N ARG A 405 -77.56 1.78 6.61
CA ARG A 405 -78.54 0.94 7.31
C ARG A 405 -78.16 -0.55 7.30
N ASP A 406 -77.78 -1.09 6.14
CA ASP A 406 -77.39 -2.50 5.95
C ASP A 406 -75.85 -2.61 5.90
N LYS A 407 -75.28 -2.68 7.09
CA LYS A 407 -73.82 -2.68 7.31
C LYS A 407 -73.13 -3.91 6.74
N ASP A 408 -73.75 -5.08 6.85
CA ASP A 408 -73.14 -6.35 6.42
C ASP A 408 -73.14 -6.52 4.90
N ARG A 409 -74.18 -6.02 4.21
CA ARG A 409 -74.19 -5.96 2.75
C ARG A 409 -73.13 -4.99 2.21
N CYS A 410 -72.99 -3.81 2.81
CA CYS A 410 -71.99 -2.82 2.43
C CYS A 410 -70.56 -3.38 2.58
N LYS A 411 -70.24 -3.97 3.75
CA LYS A 411 -68.95 -4.63 4.00
C LYS A 411 -68.61 -5.67 2.91
N ARG A 412 -69.56 -6.56 2.60
CA ARG A 412 -69.37 -7.63 1.60
C ARG A 412 -69.11 -7.10 0.19
N LEU A 413 -69.86 -6.07 -0.23
CA LEU A 413 -69.70 -5.47 -1.56
C LEU A 413 -68.34 -4.77 -1.71
N ILE A 414 -67.89 -4.05 -0.69
CA ILE A 414 -66.60 -3.36 -0.71
C ILE A 414 -65.45 -4.37 -0.67
N LEU A 415 -65.51 -5.39 0.19
CA LEU A 415 -64.48 -6.44 0.26
C LEU A 415 -64.32 -7.22 -1.06
N GLU A 416 -65.42 -7.56 -1.73
CA GLU A 416 -65.35 -8.24 -3.04
C GLU A 416 -64.77 -7.32 -4.14
N GLN A 417 -64.97 -5.99 -4.05
CA GLN A 417 -64.30 -5.03 -4.94
C GLN A 417 -62.80 -4.91 -4.63
N ILE A 418 -62.40 -4.89 -3.36
CA ILE A 418 -60.97 -4.89 -2.95
C ILE A 418 -60.27 -6.15 -3.45
N ARG A 419 -60.91 -7.32 -3.33
CA ARG A 419 -60.41 -8.62 -3.82
C ARG A 419 -60.02 -8.61 -5.30
N GLN A 420 -60.73 -7.84 -6.12
CA GLN A 420 -60.48 -7.71 -7.56
C GLN A 420 -59.38 -6.69 -7.90
N LEU A 421 -59.18 -5.69 -7.04
CA LEU A 421 -58.27 -4.55 -7.27
C LEU A 421 -56.88 -4.73 -6.61
N SER A 422 -56.85 -5.29 -5.40
CA SER A 422 -55.63 -5.56 -4.63
C SER A 422 -55.80 -6.86 -3.82
N PRO A 423 -55.44 -8.02 -4.41
CA PRO A 423 -55.57 -9.31 -3.75
C PRO A 423 -54.75 -9.44 -2.46
N ALA A 424 -53.59 -8.78 -2.38
CA ALA A 424 -52.76 -8.73 -1.17
C ALA A 424 -53.47 -7.96 -0.03
N THR A 425 -54.01 -6.77 -0.32
CA THR A 425 -54.81 -6.00 0.66
C THR A 425 -56.05 -6.78 1.14
N TYR A 426 -56.63 -7.63 0.30
CA TYR A 426 -57.74 -8.51 0.67
C TYR A 426 -57.32 -9.67 1.59
N ALA A 427 -56.10 -10.20 1.46
CA ALA A 427 -55.61 -11.28 2.31
C ALA A 427 -55.53 -10.85 3.79
N ASP A 428 -55.04 -9.65 4.04
CA ASP A 428 -54.89 -9.05 5.38
C ASP A 428 -55.98 -8.02 5.70
N ALA A 429 -57.20 -8.22 5.14
CA ALA A 429 -58.27 -7.23 5.20
C ALA A 429 -58.71 -6.86 6.64
N ASP A 430 -58.57 -7.75 7.61
CA ASP A 430 -58.90 -7.47 9.03
C ASP A 430 -58.01 -6.38 9.66
N ASP A 431 -56.80 -6.17 9.12
CA ASP A 431 -55.84 -5.18 9.61
C ASP A 431 -55.66 -4.00 8.66
N LEU A 432 -56.02 -4.16 7.37
CA LEU A 432 -55.89 -3.12 6.34
C LEU A 432 -57.20 -2.42 5.95
N VAL A 433 -58.38 -3.01 6.17
CA VAL A 433 -59.68 -2.47 5.74
C VAL A 433 -60.56 -2.11 6.93
N HIS A 434 -60.80 -0.81 7.11
CA HIS A 434 -61.49 -0.29 8.30
C HIS A 434 -62.77 0.46 7.94
N PHE A 435 -63.84 0.21 8.69
CA PHE A 435 -65.15 0.84 8.49
C PHE A 435 -65.40 1.83 9.64
N VAL A 436 -65.43 3.13 9.32
CA VAL A 436 -65.40 4.22 10.31
C VAL A 436 -66.33 5.38 9.94
N SER A 437 -66.47 6.32 10.87
CA SER A 437 -67.21 7.57 10.71
C SER A 437 -66.39 8.72 11.27
N ALA A 438 -65.53 9.33 10.45
CA ALA A 438 -64.63 10.40 10.89
C ALA A 438 -65.37 11.62 11.47
N GLY A 439 -66.56 11.94 10.93
CA GLY A 439 -67.39 13.06 11.41
C GLY A 439 -68.03 12.85 12.80
N ASN A 440 -67.93 11.66 13.38
CA ASN A 440 -68.41 11.35 14.74
C ASN A 440 -67.28 11.31 15.78
N VAL A 441 -66.05 11.65 15.39
CA VAL A 441 -64.90 11.78 16.30
C VAL A 441 -64.97 13.15 16.98
N ASP A 442 -64.69 13.18 18.28
CA ASP A 442 -64.68 14.41 19.06
C ASP A 442 -63.37 15.18 18.81
N LEU A 443 -63.49 16.47 18.46
CA LEU A 443 -62.36 17.35 18.15
C LEU A 443 -62.06 18.35 19.27
N GLU A 444 -62.81 18.33 20.39
CA GLU A 444 -62.53 19.21 21.52
C GLU A 444 -61.30 18.75 22.34
N PRO A 445 -60.28 19.62 22.53
CA PRO A 445 -59.08 19.27 23.29
C PRO A 445 -59.40 18.89 24.74
N GLY A 446 -59.06 17.65 25.12
CA GLY A 446 -59.27 17.15 26.49
C GLY A 446 -60.64 16.54 26.77
N SER A 447 -61.49 16.33 25.75
CA SER A 447 -62.73 15.57 25.89
C SER A 447 -62.49 14.17 26.46
N ARG A 448 -63.29 13.77 27.46
CA ARG A 448 -63.28 12.41 28.05
C ARG A 448 -64.20 11.43 27.31
N LYS A 449 -64.80 11.86 26.22
CA LYS A 449 -65.68 11.01 25.39
C LYS A 449 -64.80 9.96 24.72
N LEU A 450 -65.03 8.69 25.03
CA LEU A 450 -64.29 7.60 24.40
C LEU A 450 -64.52 7.66 22.89
N ASP A 451 -63.43 7.64 22.12
CA ASP A 451 -63.48 7.56 20.66
C ASP A 451 -64.34 6.37 20.23
N ALA A 452 -64.95 6.46 19.03
CA ALA A 452 -65.59 5.30 18.43
C ALA A 452 -64.58 4.13 18.39
N PRO A 453 -64.92 2.94 18.92
CA PRO A 453 -63.96 1.85 19.10
C PRO A 453 -63.33 1.39 17.78
N ASP A 454 -64.08 1.52 16.67
CA ASP A 454 -63.61 1.24 15.32
C ASP A 454 -62.55 2.25 14.85
N PHE A 455 -62.65 3.53 15.23
CA PHE A 455 -61.67 4.56 14.89
C PHE A 455 -60.38 4.42 15.71
N ALA A 456 -60.50 4.11 17.01
CA ALA A 456 -59.34 3.80 17.85
C ALA A 456 -58.59 2.54 17.36
N ARG A 457 -59.31 1.51 16.89
CA ARG A 457 -58.72 0.34 16.22
C ARG A 457 -57.99 0.75 14.93
N LEU A 458 -58.62 1.57 14.08
CA LEU A 458 -57.99 2.08 12.86
C LEU A 458 -56.69 2.82 13.17
N GLU A 459 -56.68 3.72 14.15
CA GLU A 459 -55.48 4.52 14.45
C GLU A 459 -54.33 3.64 14.92
N GLN A 460 -54.62 2.69 15.81
CA GLN A 460 -53.64 1.71 16.30
C GLN A 460 -53.08 0.85 15.16
N ARG A 461 -53.92 0.39 14.23
CA ARG A 461 -53.50 -0.44 13.09
C ARG A 461 -52.73 0.35 12.04
N LEU A 462 -53.14 1.59 11.74
CA LEU A 462 -52.38 2.50 10.89
C LEU A 462 -50.99 2.77 11.48
N ARG A 463 -50.90 3.02 12.79
CA ARG A 463 -49.62 3.26 13.50
C ARG A 463 -48.68 2.04 13.41
N ALA A 464 -49.18 0.82 13.61
CA ALA A 464 -48.41 -0.41 13.43
C ALA A 464 -47.97 -0.63 11.97
N PHE A 465 -48.89 -0.45 11.03
CA PHE A 465 -48.64 -0.62 9.58
C PHE A 465 -47.61 0.38 9.02
N VAL A 466 -47.58 1.61 9.55
CA VAL A 466 -46.53 2.60 9.23
C VAL A 466 -45.16 2.10 9.70
N LEU A 467 -45.03 1.59 10.92
CA LEU A 467 -43.76 1.06 11.46
C LEU A 467 -43.26 -0.15 10.67
N GLU A 468 -44.16 -1.08 10.34
CA GLU A 468 -43.84 -2.27 9.55
C GLU A 468 -43.37 -1.91 8.13
N ASN A 469 -44.17 -1.14 7.38
CA ASN A 469 -43.81 -0.77 6.02
C ASN A 469 -42.54 0.07 5.96
N ARG A 470 -42.33 0.96 6.93
CA ARG A 470 -41.09 1.73 7.04
C ARG A 470 -39.87 0.82 7.21
N THR A 471 -39.97 -0.26 8.00
CA THR A 471 -38.89 -1.24 8.16
C THR A 471 -38.55 -1.89 6.81
N LYS A 472 -39.57 -2.33 6.06
CA LYS A 472 -39.43 -2.95 4.73
C LYS A 472 -38.98 -1.95 3.65
N SER A 473 -39.41 -0.70 3.71
CA SER A 473 -39.15 0.36 2.71
C SER A 473 -37.81 1.09 2.92
N LYS A 474 -37.38 1.30 4.18
CA LYS A 474 -36.17 2.07 4.51
C LYS A 474 -34.99 1.20 4.93
N LEU A 475 -35.19 0.17 5.75
CA LEU A 475 -34.07 -0.62 6.31
C LEU A 475 -33.67 -1.81 5.43
N LEU A 476 -34.64 -2.54 4.88
CA LEU A 476 -34.36 -3.74 4.08
C LEU A 476 -33.51 -3.46 2.81
N PRO A 477 -33.73 -2.39 2.02
CA PRO A 477 -32.87 -2.09 0.87
C PRO A 477 -31.42 -1.79 1.28
N ALA A 478 -31.25 -1.03 2.37
CA ALA A 478 -29.93 -0.72 2.92
C ALA A 478 -29.22 -1.98 3.46
N LYS A 479 -29.92 -2.85 4.20
CA LYS A 479 -29.38 -4.15 4.63
C LYS A 479 -28.94 -5.00 3.45
N ASN A 480 -29.81 -5.18 2.45
CA ASN A 480 -29.51 -6.00 1.28
C ASN A 480 -28.31 -5.46 0.48
N TYR A 481 -28.20 -4.14 0.32
CA TYR A 481 -27.06 -3.51 -0.34
C TYR A 481 -25.75 -3.76 0.42
N LEU A 482 -25.74 -3.57 1.75
CA LEU A 482 -24.56 -3.83 2.58
C LEU A 482 -24.14 -5.31 2.55
N VAL A 483 -25.11 -6.24 2.64
CA VAL A 483 -24.86 -7.69 2.56
C VAL A 483 -24.20 -8.06 1.23
N ASN A 484 -24.72 -7.56 0.11
CA ASN A 484 -24.16 -7.84 -1.22
C ASN A 484 -22.79 -7.20 -1.41
N LEU A 485 -22.59 -5.96 -0.95
CA LEU A 485 -21.31 -5.27 -1.06
C LEU A 485 -20.22 -5.92 -0.21
N LEU A 486 -20.56 -6.36 1.01
CA LEU A 486 -19.64 -7.10 1.88
C LEU A 486 -19.32 -8.50 1.33
N LYS A 487 -20.27 -9.18 0.69
CA LYS A 487 -20.02 -10.43 -0.03
C LYS A 487 -19.05 -10.21 -1.18
N ASP A 488 -19.25 -9.18 -2.00
CA ASP A 488 -18.33 -8.83 -3.08
C ASP A 488 -16.92 -8.48 -2.55
N ILE A 489 -16.81 -7.73 -1.45
CA ILE A 489 -15.54 -7.40 -0.78
C ILE A 489 -14.84 -8.66 -0.25
N ASN A 490 -15.58 -9.61 0.34
CA ASN A 490 -15.01 -10.89 0.79
C ASN A 490 -14.39 -11.66 -0.39
N VAL A 491 -15.14 -11.80 -1.50
CA VAL A 491 -14.66 -12.51 -2.70
C VAL A 491 -13.41 -11.86 -3.30
N LEU A 492 -13.38 -10.53 -3.38
CA LEU A 492 -12.20 -9.79 -3.84
C LEU A 492 -11.01 -10.00 -2.88
N SER A 493 -11.24 -9.95 -1.57
CA SER A 493 -10.18 -10.08 -0.58
C SER A 493 -9.59 -11.49 -0.57
N GLU A 494 -10.43 -12.54 -0.57
CA GLU A 494 -10.01 -13.95 -0.65
C GLU A 494 -9.19 -14.23 -1.92
N ALA A 495 -9.63 -13.72 -3.08
CA ALA A 495 -8.92 -13.88 -4.34
C ALA A 495 -7.53 -13.22 -4.34
N ASN A 496 -7.39 -12.06 -3.68
CA ASN A 496 -6.12 -11.32 -3.59
C ASN A 496 -5.19 -11.89 -2.52
N GLU A 497 -5.72 -12.29 -1.36
CA GLU A 497 -4.98 -13.00 -0.32
C GLU A 497 -4.36 -14.28 -0.89
N LYS A 498 -5.18 -15.12 -1.55
CA LYS A 498 -4.72 -16.37 -2.18
C LYS A 498 -3.63 -16.12 -3.22
N LYS A 499 -3.87 -15.20 -4.17
CA LYS A 499 -2.91 -14.88 -5.23
C LYS A 499 -1.56 -14.37 -4.66
N SER A 500 -1.61 -13.56 -3.60
CA SER A 500 -0.42 -13.00 -2.97
C SER A 500 0.32 -14.03 -2.10
N SER A 501 -0.41 -14.93 -1.45
CA SER A 501 0.15 -16.11 -0.76
C SER A 501 0.85 -17.06 -1.74
N ASP A 502 0.22 -17.39 -2.87
CA ASP A 502 0.82 -18.21 -3.93
C ASP A 502 2.07 -17.53 -4.53
N ALA A 503 2.05 -16.21 -4.73
CA ALA A 503 3.21 -15.43 -5.18
C ALA A 503 4.35 -15.41 -4.15
N TYR A 504 4.03 -15.26 -2.87
CA TYR A 504 4.99 -15.32 -1.76
C TYR A 504 5.64 -16.71 -1.64
N ALA A 505 4.86 -17.78 -1.70
CA ALA A 505 5.34 -19.16 -1.69
C ALA A 505 6.27 -19.45 -2.89
N LYS A 506 5.93 -18.96 -4.08
CA LYS A 506 6.77 -19.08 -5.26
C LYS A 506 8.09 -18.31 -5.12
N ALA A 507 8.04 -17.05 -4.66
CA ALA A 507 9.23 -16.21 -4.51
C ALA A 507 10.19 -16.75 -3.43
N THR A 508 9.65 -17.22 -2.30
CA THR A 508 10.46 -17.86 -1.24
C THR A 508 11.11 -19.16 -1.72
N MET A 509 10.39 -20.01 -2.44
CA MET A 509 10.96 -21.22 -3.05
C MET A 509 12.08 -20.90 -4.06
N GLU A 510 11.93 -19.85 -4.87
CA GLU A 510 12.99 -19.41 -5.80
C GLU A 510 14.23 -18.90 -5.06
N LEU A 511 14.06 -18.15 -3.97
CA LEU A 511 15.16 -17.69 -3.10
C LEU A 511 15.92 -18.87 -2.47
N GLU A 512 15.21 -19.88 -1.96
CA GLU A 512 15.80 -21.10 -1.40
C GLU A 512 16.57 -21.91 -2.46
N GLN A 513 16.04 -21.99 -3.68
CA GLN A 513 16.68 -22.70 -4.80
C GLN A 513 17.95 -21.99 -5.32
N ASP A 514 17.96 -20.66 -5.37
CA ASP A 514 19.13 -19.87 -5.83
C ASP A 514 20.24 -19.73 -4.75
N LEU A 515 19.90 -19.89 -3.46
CA LEU A 515 20.83 -19.77 -2.33
C LEU A 515 22.11 -20.62 -2.42
N PRO A 516 22.07 -21.95 -2.69
CA PRO A 516 23.28 -22.77 -2.77
C PRO A 516 24.20 -22.36 -3.93
N ALA A 517 23.64 -21.93 -5.07
CA ALA A 517 24.40 -21.46 -6.21
C ALA A 517 25.14 -20.14 -5.90
N TYR A 518 24.47 -19.20 -5.20
CA TYR A 518 25.10 -17.96 -4.73
C TYR A 518 26.24 -18.25 -3.72
N GLN A 519 26.01 -19.12 -2.74
CA GLN A 519 27.07 -19.51 -1.80
C GLN A 519 28.26 -20.20 -2.47
N HIS A 520 28.02 -20.99 -3.52
CA HIS A 520 29.08 -21.62 -4.31
C HIS A 520 29.94 -20.56 -5.02
N LEU A 521 29.33 -19.56 -5.66
CA LEU A 521 30.05 -18.46 -6.33
C LEU A 521 30.93 -17.66 -5.35
N LEU A 522 30.46 -17.38 -4.14
CA LEU A 522 31.26 -16.72 -3.10
C LEU A 522 32.50 -17.55 -2.70
N ARG A 523 32.33 -18.87 -2.50
CA ARG A 523 33.46 -19.77 -2.19
C ARG A 523 34.46 -19.88 -3.35
N VAL A 524 33.98 -19.89 -4.60
CA VAL A 524 34.83 -19.90 -5.79
C VAL A 524 35.62 -18.59 -5.91
N ARG A 525 35.00 -17.42 -5.66
CA ARG A 525 35.68 -16.12 -5.65
C ARG A 525 36.90 -16.15 -4.74
N ASP A 526 36.71 -16.48 -3.46
CA ASP A 526 37.76 -16.37 -2.46
C ASP A 526 38.92 -17.33 -2.76
N ARG A 527 38.58 -18.58 -3.09
CA ARG A 527 39.57 -19.61 -3.47
C ARG A 527 40.34 -19.25 -4.74
N LEU A 528 39.66 -18.73 -5.76
CA LEU A 528 40.28 -18.44 -7.06
C LEU A 528 41.18 -17.21 -6.98
N LEU A 529 40.76 -16.14 -6.28
CA LEU A 529 41.59 -14.96 -6.07
C LEU A 529 42.88 -15.29 -5.30
N GLU A 530 42.79 -16.08 -4.22
CA GLU A 530 43.97 -16.55 -3.49
C GLU A 530 44.92 -17.37 -4.38
N GLN A 531 44.37 -18.27 -5.21
CA GLN A 531 45.16 -19.08 -6.13
C GLN A 531 45.83 -18.24 -7.24
N VAL A 532 45.12 -17.25 -7.81
CA VAL A 532 45.64 -16.32 -8.82
C VAL A 532 46.78 -15.48 -8.25
N GLU A 533 46.60 -14.89 -7.07
CA GLU A 533 47.64 -14.09 -6.42
C GLU A 533 48.88 -14.93 -6.08
N LYS A 534 48.67 -16.15 -5.56
CA LYS A 534 49.76 -17.09 -5.24
C LYS A 534 50.55 -17.51 -6.47
N VAL A 535 49.90 -17.87 -7.58
CA VAL A 535 50.57 -18.26 -8.82
C VAL A 535 51.33 -17.07 -9.42
N ALA A 536 50.72 -15.87 -9.43
CA ALA A 536 51.36 -14.67 -9.95
C ALA A 536 52.62 -14.28 -9.15
N GLU A 537 52.54 -14.25 -7.81
CA GLU A 537 53.67 -13.83 -6.98
C GLU A 537 54.78 -14.90 -6.92
N GLN A 538 54.44 -16.18 -7.07
CA GLN A 538 55.44 -17.25 -7.29
C GLN A 538 56.24 -17.01 -8.58
N ALA A 539 55.56 -16.76 -9.71
CA ALA A 539 56.21 -16.49 -11.00
C ALA A 539 57.03 -15.19 -10.98
N VAL A 540 56.56 -14.14 -10.31
CA VAL A 540 57.34 -12.90 -10.16
C VAL A 540 58.59 -13.11 -9.31
N SER A 541 58.50 -13.96 -8.28
CA SER A 541 59.63 -14.29 -7.41
C SER A 541 60.68 -15.16 -8.12
N SER A 542 60.26 -16.15 -8.93
CA SER A 542 61.20 -16.95 -9.75
C SER A 542 61.91 -16.10 -10.79
N VAL A 543 61.17 -15.28 -11.55
CA VAL A 543 61.75 -14.28 -12.48
C VAL A 543 62.78 -13.40 -11.78
N GLN A 544 62.47 -12.88 -10.59
CA GLN A 544 63.39 -12.01 -9.85
C GLN A 544 64.67 -12.74 -9.45
N MET A 545 64.56 -13.94 -8.87
CA MET A 545 65.72 -14.73 -8.44
C MET A 545 66.55 -15.21 -9.62
N HIS A 546 65.93 -15.63 -10.73
CA HIS A 546 66.64 -16.03 -11.94
C HIS A 546 67.46 -14.85 -12.51
N ALA A 547 66.83 -13.69 -12.70
CA ALA A 547 67.50 -12.49 -13.20
C ALA A 547 68.64 -12.04 -12.28
N GLN A 548 68.45 -12.04 -10.96
CA GLN A 548 69.52 -11.68 -10.01
C GLN A 548 70.68 -12.68 -10.07
N ASN A 549 70.40 -13.98 -10.07
CA ASN A 549 71.43 -15.02 -10.14
C ASN A 549 72.21 -14.96 -11.47
N ARG A 550 71.51 -14.79 -12.60
CA ARG A 550 72.13 -14.77 -13.92
C ARG A 550 72.96 -13.51 -14.16
N LEU A 551 72.46 -12.35 -13.74
CA LEU A 551 73.22 -11.11 -13.81
C LEU A 551 74.43 -11.11 -12.86
N ASN A 552 74.34 -11.72 -11.68
CA ASN A 552 75.51 -11.93 -10.82
C ASN A 552 76.57 -12.82 -11.49
N GLN A 553 76.18 -13.95 -12.10
CA GLN A 553 77.09 -14.79 -12.89
C GLN A 553 77.74 -14.02 -14.06
N ALA A 554 76.95 -13.23 -14.80
CA ALA A 554 77.45 -12.40 -15.90
C ALA A 554 78.50 -11.37 -15.42
N VAL A 555 78.28 -10.76 -14.26
CA VAL A 555 79.22 -9.81 -13.64
C VAL A 555 80.50 -10.52 -13.17
N GLU A 556 80.40 -11.73 -12.63
CA GLU A 556 81.57 -12.52 -12.23
C GLU A 556 82.43 -12.95 -13.43
N HIS A 557 81.79 -13.37 -14.52
CA HIS A 557 82.46 -13.81 -15.76
C HIS A 557 82.76 -12.69 -16.77
N VAL A 558 82.49 -11.42 -16.45
CA VAL A 558 82.60 -10.28 -17.39
C VAL A 558 83.98 -10.14 -18.05
N GLY A 559 85.05 -10.61 -17.39
CA GLY A 559 86.41 -10.62 -17.96
C GLY A 559 86.57 -11.48 -19.22
N GLN A 560 85.64 -12.39 -19.52
CA GLN A 560 85.62 -13.13 -20.79
C GLN A 560 85.36 -12.21 -22.00
N ALA A 561 84.73 -11.04 -21.80
CA ALA A 561 84.48 -10.04 -22.85
C ALA A 561 85.75 -9.29 -23.32
N ILE A 562 86.90 -9.55 -22.69
CA ILE A 562 88.21 -9.03 -23.10
C ILE A 562 88.80 -9.86 -24.25
N GLY A 563 88.54 -11.18 -24.26
CA GLY A 563 89.12 -12.12 -25.23
C GLY A 563 88.66 -11.91 -26.68
N THR A 564 87.65 -11.07 -26.91
CA THR A 564 87.15 -10.69 -28.23
C THR A 564 87.80 -9.43 -28.82
N ILE A 565 88.73 -8.78 -28.10
CA ILE A 565 89.35 -7.51 -28.52
C ILE A 565 90.84 -7.75 -28.79
N GLU A 566 91.26 -7.57 -30.04
CA GLU A 566 92.67 -7.61 -30.43
C GLU A 566 93.43 -6.40 -29.84
N TYR A 567 94.66 -6.61 -29.41
CA TYR A 567 95.48 -5.55 -28.81
C TYR A 567 96.16 -4.70 -29.90
N PRO A 568 95.81 -3.42 -30.07
CA PRO A 568 96.30 -2.59 -31.18
C PRO A 568 97.73 -2.03 -30.97
N GLY A 569 98.38 -2.38 -29.87
CA GLY A 569 99.68 -1.85 -29.48
C GLY A 569 99.62 -0.67 -28.51
N ILE A 570 100.79 -0.31 -27.97
CA ILE A 570 100.95 0.60 -26.82
C ILE A 570 100.45 2.02 -27.13
N LEU A 571 100.61 2.50 -28.37
CA LEU A 571 100.20 3.83 -28.81
C LEU A 571 98.68 4.04 -28.76
N LEU A 572 97.89 2.96 -28.79
CA LEU A 572 96.43 2.96 -28.76
C LEU A 572 95.88 2.32 -27.49
N ILE A 573 96.70 2.14 -26.45
CA ILE A 573 96.28 1.47 -25.20
C ILE A 573 95.12 2.19 -24.48
N TRP A 574 94.99 3.51 -24.64
CA TRP A 574 93.86 4.27 -24.12
C TRP A 574 92.55 3.91 -24.82
N GLN A 575 92.56 3.78 -26.14
CA GLN A 575 91.41 3.35 -26.92
C GLN A 575 91.06 1.89 -26.58
N TYR A 576 92.05 1.01 -26.49
CA TYR A 576 91.88 -0.38 -26.05
C TYR A 576 91.23 -0.49 -24.65
N ALA A 577 91.60 0.39 -23.70
CA ALA A 577 90.99 0.45 -22.38
C ALA A 577 89.52 0.93 -22.42
N GLN A 578 89.18 1.86 -23.33
CA GLN A 578 87.79 2.27 -23.59
C GLN A 578 86.99 1.15 -24.25
N ASP A 579 87.54 0.48 -25.26
CA ASP A 579 86.92 -0.67 -25.94
C ASP A 579 86.66 -1.84 -24.98
N ILE A 580 87.57 -2.11 -24.03
CA ILE A 580 87.36 -3.07 -22.93
C ILE A 580 86.19 -2.64 -22.04
N ALA A 581 86.15 -1.37 -21.61
CA ALA A 581 85.08 -0.86 -20.76
C ALA A 581 83.71 -0.96 -21.45
N ASP A 582 83.62 -0.52 -22.71
CA ASP A 582 82.40 -0.59 -23.51
C ASP A 582 81.99 -2.03 -23.82
N SER A 583 82.93 -2.94 -24.12
CA SER A 583 82.65 -4.37 -24.32
C SER A 583 82.04 -5.02 -23.08
N MET A 584 82.59 -4.74 -21.88
CA MET A 584 82.02 -5.23 -20.62
C MET A 584 80.59 -4.69 -20.38
N VAL A 585 80.34 -3.41 -20.68
CA VAL A 585 79.00 -2.81 -20.59
C VAL A 585 78.04 -3.45 -21.61
N GLN A 586 78.44 -3.62 -22.86
CA GLN A 586 77.63 -4.25 -23.90
C GLN A 586 77.32 -5.72 -23.59
N LYS A 587 78.29 -6.46 -23.04
CA LYS A 587 78.08 -7.84 -22.58
C LYS A 587 77.03 -7.89 -21.48
N LEU A 588 77.13 -7.04 -20.45
CA LEU A 588 76.12 -6.96 -19.38
C LEU A 588 74.74 -6.53 -19.91
N LEU A 589 74.67 -5.56 -20.82
CA LEU A 589 73.40 -5.15 -21.46
C LEU A 589 72.77 -6.27 -22.29
N ASN A 590 73.56 -7.09 -22.98
CA ASN A 590 73.06 -8.23 -23.73
C ASN A 590 72.52 -9.34 -22.82
N GLU A 591 73.16 -9.60 -21.67
CA GLU A 591 72.61 -10.52 -20.66
C GLU A 591 71.31 -9.96 -20.04
N VAL A 592 71.22 -8.66 -19.77
CA VAL A 592 69.95 -8.01 -19.33
C VAL A 592 68.83 -8.21 -20.37
N ARG A 593 69.13 -8.09 -21.67
CA ARG A 593 68.14 -8.32 -22.74
C ARG A 593 67.72 -9.78 -22.85
N GLN A 594 68.62 -10.73 -22.59
CA GLN A 594 68.28 -12.15 -22.52
C GLN A 594 67.36 -12.43 -21.33
N GLU A 595 67.66 -11.87 -20.15
CA GLU A 595 66.80 -11.99 -18.97
C GLU A 595 65.44 -11.30 -19.14
N GLU A 596 65.36 -10.16 -19.84
CA GLU A 596 64.07 -9.57 -20.21
C GLU A 596 63.25 -10.48 -21.13
N GLN A 597 63.89 -11.18 -22.08
CA GLN A 597 63.21 -12.12 -22.97
C GLN A 597 62.79 -13.41 -22.24
N HIS A 598 63.63 -13.92 -21.34
CA HIS A 598 63.28 -15.05 -20.47
C HIS A 598 62.10 -14.70 -19.56
N ALA A 599 62.13 -13.53 -18.92
CA ALA A 599 61.04 -13.03 -18.09
C ALA A 599 59.75 -12.85 -18.88
N ARG A 600 59.80 -12.42 -20.16
CA ARG A 600 58.61 -12.42 -21.05
C ARG A 600 58.06 -13.83 -21.26
N GLN A 601 58.92 -14.82 -21.52
CA GLN A 601 58.50 -16.21 -21.73
C GLN A 601 57.86 -16.80 -20.46
N GLU A 602 58.50 -16.66 -19.30
CA GLU A 602 57.96 -17.14 -18.02
C GLU A 602 56.66 -16.41 -17.64
N THR A 603 56.60 -15.09 -17.88
CA THR A 603 55.37 -14.30 -17.69
C THR A 603 54.26 -14.77 -18.63
N ALA A 604 54.55 -15.12 -19.89
CA ALA A 604 53.56 -15.63 -20.84
C ALA A 604 52.99 -16.99 -20.40
N VAL A 605 53.85 -17.95 -20.00
CA VAL A 605 53.41 -19.25 -19.46
C VAL A 605 52.57 -19.07 -18.20
N CYS A 606 52.95 -18.13 -17.32
CA CYS A 606 52.13 -17.79 -16.16
C CYS A 606 50.80 -17.14 -16.57
N LEU A 607 50.77 -16.31 -17.61
CA LEU A 607 49.57 -15.64 -18.10
C LEU A 607 48.55 -16.64 -18.66
N GLU A 608 49.00 -17.56 -19.51
CA GLU A 608 48.19 -18.67 -20.03
C GLU A 608 47.62 -19.52 -18.90
N ARG A 609 48.39 -19.76 -17.84
CA ARG A 609 47.93 -20.47 -16.65
C ARG A 609 46.89 -19.70 -15.83
N LEU A 610 47.06 -18.40 -15.61
CA LEU A 610 46.04 -17.58 -14.95
C LEU A 610 44.75 -17.53 -15.77
N HIS A 611 44.88 -17.45 -17.10
CA HIS A 611 43.77 -17.47 -18.03
C HIS A 611 43.03 -18.82 -18.05
N SER A 612 43.76 -19.95 -18.00
CA SER A 612 43.14 -21.27 -17.91
C SER A 612 42.36 -21.47 -16.59
N MET A 613 42.90 -20.97 -15.47
CA MET A 613 42.20 -20.97 -14.17
C MET A 613 40.93 -20.11 -14.18
N GLY A 614 40.95 -18.95 -14.84
CA GLY A 614 39.75 -18.13 -15.00
C GLY A 614 38.70 -18.80 -15.91
N THR A 615 39.12 -19.40 -17.02
CA THR A 615 38.21 -20.01 -18.01
C THR A 615 37.58 -21.32 -17.52
N GLU A 616 38.27 -22.10 -16.68
CA GLU A 616 37.70 -23.30 -16.02
C GLU A 616 36.43 -22.96 -15.21
N HIS A 617 36.43 -21.83 -14.52
CA HIS A 617 35.36 -21.43 -13.61
C HIS A 617 34.34 -20.45 -14.19
N MET A 618 34.67 -19.73 -15.27
CA MET A 618 33.81 -18.68 -15.86
C MET A 618 33.44 -18.90 -17.34
N GLY A 619 33.96 -19.95 -17.98
CA GLY A 619 33.84 -20.15 -19.43
C GLY A 619 34.88 -19.35 -20.22
N THR A 620 34.90 -19.53 -21.55
CA THR A 620 35.88 -18.90 -22.46
C THR A 620 35.73 -17.38 -22.52
N TYR A 621 36.85 -16.65 -22.40
CA TYR A 621 36.92 -15.21 -22.61
C TYR A 621 38.26 -14.80 -23.24
N ASP A 622 38.36 -13.56 -23.72
CA ASP A 622 39.58 -13.04 -24.34
C ASP A 622 40.61 -12.56 -23.29
N MET A 623 41.88 -12.89 -23.50
CA MET A 623 42.99 -12.42 -22.67
C MET A 623 43.20 -10.90 -22.86
N ALA A 624 43.15 -10.14 -21.78
CA ALA A 624 43.23 -8.67 -21.78
C ALA A 624 44.69 -8.15 -21.69
N ALA A 625 45.59 -8.94 -21.10
CA ALA A 625 46.99 -8.61 -20.93
C ALA A 625 47.85 -8.99 -22.15
N ASP A 626 48.79 -8.11 -22.51
CA ASP A 626 49.69 -8.29 -23.65
C ASP A 626 51.16 -8.28 -23.20
N VAL A 627 51.78 -9.46 -23.22
CA VAL A 627 53.18 -9.68 -22.83
C VAL A 627 54.16 -8.93 -23.74
N ASN A 628 53.79 -8.68 -25.00
CA ASN A 628 54.69 -8.01 -25.96
C ASN A 628 54.98 -6.56 -25.58
N LYS A 629 54.15 -5.94 -24.72
CA LYS A 629 54.35 -4.58 -24.18
C LYS A 629 55.32 -4.56 -22.98
N MET A 630 55.71 -5.71 -22.43
CA MET A 630 56.64 -5.84 -21.31
C MET A 630 58.07 -5.45 -21.73
N CYS A 631 58.75 -4.66 -20.90
CA CYS A 631 60.14 -4.21 -21.09
C CYS A 631 60.43 -3.49 -22.44
N VAL A 632 59.44 -2.90 -23.10
CA VAL A 632 59.64 -2.19 -24.40
C VAL A 632 60.27 -0.80 -24.25
N LYS A 633 60.10 -0.14 -23.08
CA LYS A 633 60.64 1.21 -22.85
C LYS A 633 62.06 1.15 -22.27
N ASN A 634 63.05 1.40 -23.12
CA ASN A 634 64.47 1.49 -22.74
C ASN A 634 64.74 2.57 -21.69
N ARG A 635 64.61 2.19 -20.42
CA ARG A 635 65.21 2.85 -19.27
C ARG A 635 66.37 1.99 -18.76
N GLU A 636 67.30 1.70 -19.67
CA GLU A 636 68.61 1.12 -19.34
C GLU A 636 69.35 2.15 -18.47
N ARG A 637 69.39 1.96 -17.14
CA ARG A 637 70.47 2.54 -16.36
C ARG A 637 71.77 1.95 -16.94
N ARG A 638 72.73 2.80 -17.29
CA ARG A 638 74.04 2.36 -17.77
C ARG A 638 75.03 2.45 -16.63
N VAL A 639 75.79 1.38 -16.42
CA VAL A 639 76.98 1.42 -15.56
C VAL A 639 78.07 2.08 -16.40
N SER A 640 78.47 3.29 -16.04
CA SER A 640 79.53 4.04 -16.71
C SER A 640 80.82 3.94 -15.91
N ILE A 641 81.92 3.58 -16.56
CA ILE A 641 83.25 3.53 -15.94
C ILE A 641 84.16 4.45 -16.73
N THR A 642 84.79 5.39 -16.04
CA THR A 642 85.82 6.26 -16.60
C THR A 642 87.16 5.56 -16.55
N VAL A 643 87.83 5.45 -17.70
CA VAL A 643 89.23 5.02 -17.78
C VAL A 643 90.10 6.15 -17.19
N GLU A 644 90.96 5.81 -16.24
CA GLU A 644 91.89 6.75 -15.60
C GLU A 644 93.34 6.37 -15.87
N THR A 645 94.26 7.34 -15.77
CA THR A 645 95.70 7.10 -15.97
C THR A 645 96.29 6.11 -14.95
N THR A 646 95.64 5.92 -13.81
CA THR A 646 95.96 4.96 -12.74
C THR A 646 95.61 3.50 -13.09
N ASP A 647 94.73 3.28 -14.07
CA ASP A 647 94.33 1.93 -14.51
C ASP A 647 95.43 1.23 -15.33
N PHE A 648 96.42 1.98 -15.85
CA PHE A 648 97.49 1.46 -16.71
C PHE A 648 98.74 0.95 -15.97
N PHE A 649 98.93 1.29 -14.70
CA PHE A 649 100.17 1.02 -13.98
C PHE A 649 99.92 0.21 -12.70
N ASP A 650 100.49 -1.00 -12.60
CA ASP A 650 100.33 -1.85 -11.41
C ASP A 650 101.37 -1.52 -10.33
N LEU A 651 101.28 -0.31 -9.76
CA LEU A 651 102.07 0.12 -8.61
C LEU A 651 101.56 -0.50 -7.31
N VAL A 652 101.65 -1.83 -7.20
CA VAL A 652 101.45 -2.55 -5.94
C VAL A 652 102.71 -2.41 -5.09
N LEU A 653 102.77 -1.30 -4.33
CA LEU A 653 103.62 -1.23 -3.15
C LEU A 653 102.90 -1.98 -2.03
N ASP A 654 103.39 -3.19 -1.73
CA ASP A 654 102.89 -4.02 -0.64
C ASP A 654 103.03 -3.25 0.71
N ASP A 655 101.98 -3.28 1.55
CA ASP A 655 101.89 -2.51 2.82
C ASP A 655 102.95 -2.85 3.88
N LYS A 656 103.91 -3.72 3.56
CA LYS A 656 105.05 -4.09 4.40
C LYS A 656 106.35 -3.33 4.09
N LEU A 657 106.34 -2.35 3.17
CA LEU A 657 107.56 -1.61 2.78
C LEU A 657 107.43 -0.08 2.79
N SER A 658 106.54 0.48 3.61
CA SER A 658 106.18 1.92 3.63
C SER A 658 107.27 2.89 4.16
N GLY A 659 108.52 2.44 4.36
CA GLY A 659 109.56 3.22 5.05
C GLY A 659 110.72 3.74 4.21
N ALA A 660 110.98 3.18 3.02
CA ALA A 660 112.28 3.38 2.34
C ALA A 660 112.24 3.54 0.80
N ALA A 661 111.07 3.49 0.16
CA ALA A 661 110.95 3.34 -1.30
C ALA A 661 110.36 4.56 -2.06
N LEU A 662 110.33 5.76 -1.46
CA LEU A 662 109.67 6.95 -2.02
C LEU A 662 110.61 7.92 -2.79
N SER A 663 111.67 7.42 -3.44
CA SER A 663 112.65 8.28 -4.14
C SER A 663 113.01 7.88 -5.58
N PHE A 664 112.37 6.86 -6.16
CA PHE A 664 112.68 6.40 -7.53
C PHE A 664 111.42 6.25 -8.41
N GLY A 665 111.22 7.20 -9.33
CA GLY A 665 110.44 6.98 -10.56
C GLY A 665 109.12 7.72 -10.77
N ALA A 666 108.47 8.27 -9.73
CA ALA A 666 107.07 8.73 -9.85
C ALA A 666 106.84 10.13 -10.47
N ALA A 667 107.87 10.96 -10.64
CA ALA A 667 107.70 12.39 -10.98
C ALA A 667 107.52 12.72 -12.47
N ALA A 668 107.67 11.74 -13.38
CA ALA A 668 107.79 12.00 -14.83
C ALA A 668 106.50 11.84 -15.65
N MET A 669 105.39 11.38 -15.06
CA MET A 669 104.15 11.06 -15.81
C MET A 669 102.86 11.57 -15.14
N VAL A 670 102.88 12.79 -14.59
CA VAL A 670 101.67 13.50 -14.14
C VAL A 670 101.54 14.82 -14.88
N GLY A 671 100.50 14.96 -15.71
CA GLY A 671 100.11 16.23 -16.33
C GLY A 671 100.84 16.59 -17.62
N GLY A 672 100.32 16.14 -18.76
CA GLY A 672 100.87 16.49 -20.07
C GLY A 672 100.71 17.96 -20.43
N ARG A 673 101.78 18.76 -20.26
CA ARG A 673 102.08 19.91 -21.13
C ARG A 673 103.56 19.89 -21.55
N MET A 674 103.72 19.92 -22.86
CA MET A 674 104.94 19.85 -23.66
C MET A 674 106.11 20.73 -23.15
N LEU A 675 107.16 20.13 -22.56
CA LEU A 675 108.54 20.66 -22.47
C LEU A 675 109.49 19.61 -21.82
N GLY A 676 110.70 19.40 -22.39
CA GLY A 676 111.88 18.98 -21.60
C GLY A 676 112.32 17.51 -21.54
N PHE A 677 112.64 16.85 -22.66
CA PHE A 677 113.37 15.54 -22.63
C PHE A 677 114.80 15.66 -22.03
N LYS A 678 115.32 16.87 -21.83
CA LYS A 678 116.66 17.12 -21.26
C LYS A 678 116.75 16.92 -19.74
N ASP A 679 115.67 17.11 -18.99
CA ASP A 679 115.72 17.11 -17.51
C ASP A 679 115.43 15.74 -16.87
N ALA A 680 114.81 14.81 -17.62
CA ALA A 680 114.74 13.40 -17.20
C ALA A 680 116.14 12.75 -17.19
N VAL A 681 117.05 13.18 -18.08
CA VAL A 681 118.42 12.63 -18.17
C VAL A 681 119.34 13.19 -17.08
N SER A 682 119.16 14.45 -16.66
CA SER A 682 119.99 15.06 -15.60
C SER A 682 119.75 14.39 -14.22
N SER A 683 118.54 13.90 -13.97
CA SER A 683 118.18 13.15 -12.76
C SER A 683 118.95 11.83 -12.59
N ILE A 684 119.38 11.19 -13.68
CA ILE A 684 120.20 9.97 -13.63
C ILE A 684 121.65 10.28 -13.22
N TRP A 685 122.12 11.51 -13.40
CA TRP A 685 123.48 11.93 -13.06
C TRP A 685 123.67 12.22 -11.57
N SER A 686 122.63 12.70 -10.87
CA SER A 686 122.70 13.13 -9.47
C SER A 686 122.98 11.99 -8.48
N VAL A 687 122.57 10.76 -8.80
CA VAL A 687 122.77 9.56 -7.95
C VAL A 687 124.25 9.13 -7.89
N SER A 688 125.09 9.56 -8.84
CA SER A 688 126.52 9.15 -8.88
C SER A 688 127.41 9.78 -7.79
N ASN A 689 126.92 10.76 -7.04
CA ASN A 689 127.66 11.45 -5.97
C ASN A 689 127.28 11.04 -4.54
N MET A 690 126.37 10.08 -4.34
CA MET A 690 125.91 9.65 -3.00
C MET A 690 126.37 8.25 -2.56
N MET A 691 127.30 7.61 -3.29
CA MET A 691 127.93 6.36 -2.85
C MET A 691 129.47 6.44 -2.92
N GLY A 692 130.11 5.89 -1.88
CA GLY A 692 131.54 6.09 -1.59
C GLY A 692 132.52 5.62 -2.66
N ASN A 693 133.74 6.16 -2.56
CA ASN A 693 134.79 6.19 -3.58
C ASN A 693 135.38 4.81 -3.97
N ASN A 694 134.61 3.98 -4.68
CA ASN A 694 135.06 2.68 -5.20
C ASN A 694 134.99 2.66 -6.74
N ASN A 695 136.13 2.96 -7.39
CA ASN A 695 136.18 3.37 -8.80
C ASN A 695 135.74 2.28 -9.81
N ASN A 696 135.80 1.00 -9.43
CA ASN A 696 135.28 -0.11 -10.25
C ASN A 696 133.76 -0.16 -10.33
N LEU A 697 133.03 0.31 -9.29
CA LEU A 697 131.57 0.24 -9.27
C LEU A 697 130.95 1.28 -10.21
N ARG A 698 131.52 2.50 -10.24
CA ARG A 698 131.04 3.62 -11.07
C ARG A 698 131.01 3.30 -12.58
N ARG A 699 131.90 2.43 -13.05
CA ARG A 699 131.98 1.99 -14.46
C ARG A 699 130.87 1.01 -14.86
N TRP A 700 130.33 0.26 -13.89
CA TRP A 700 129.22 -0.68 -14.09
C TRP A 700 127.85 -0.11 -13.70
N VAL A 701 127.77 0.89 -12.82
CA VAL A 701 126.50 1.53 -12.43
C VAL A 701 125.74 2.08 -13.64
N VAL A 702 126.40 2.77 -14.59
CA VAL A 702 125.72 3.32 -15.77
C VAL A 702 125.09 2.23 -16.66
N PRO A 703 125.81 1.18 -17.12
CA PRO A 703 125.19 0.11 -17.90
C PRO A 703 124.23 -0.75 -17.08
N VAL A 704 124.48 -1.03 -15.80
CA VAL A 704 123.57 -1.85 -14.96
C VAL A 704 122.27 -1.11 -14.66
N VAL A 705 122.32 0.17 -14.29
CA VAL A 705 121.12 1.00 -14.09
C VAL A 705 120.43 1.29 -15.42
N GLY A 706 121.17 1.44 -16.52
CA GLY A 706 120.61 1.58 -17.87
C GLY A 706 119.86 0.33 -18.32
N VAL A 707 120.45 -0.86 -18.17
CA VAL A 707 119.80 -2.14 -18.50
C VAL A 707 118.66 -2.45 -17.54
N ALA A 708 118.79 -2.13 -16.24
CA ALA A 708 117.70 -2.28 -15.29
C ALA A 708 116.55 -1.30 -15.55
N SER A 709 116.82 -0.05 -15.95
CA SER A 709 115.77 0.94 -16.26
C SER A 709 115.08 0.64 -17.59
N VAL A 710 115.82 0.21 -18.62
CA VAL A 710 115.24 -0.27 -19.89
C VAL A 710 114.48 -1.57 -19.68
N GLY A 711 115.02 -2.51 -18.89
CA GLY A 711 114.33 -3.76 -18.52
C GLY A 711 113.07 -3.51 -17.70
N PHE A 712 113.09 -2.55 -16.78
CA PHE A 712 111.90 -2.12 -16.03
C PHE A 712 110.89 -1.39 -16.91
N LEU A 713 111.32 -0.53 -17.84
CA LEU A 713 110.44 0.09 -18.83
C LEU A 713 109.80 -0.95 -19.75
N VAL A 714 110.56 -1.92 -20.25
CA VAL A 714 110.03 -3.04 -21.05
C VAL A 714 109.09 -3.91 -20.24
N TYR A 715 109.40 -4.18 -18.96
CA TYR A 715 108.52 -4.90 -18.04
C TYR A 715 107.21 -4.14 -17.82
N VAL A 716 107.25 -2.86 -17.46
CA VAL A 716 106.05 -2.01 -17.26
C VAL A 716 105.23 -1.94 -18.55
N VAL A 717 105.86 -1.71 -19.70
CA VAL A 717 105.19 -1.65 -21.00
C VAL A 717 104.58 -3.01 -21.40
N SER A 718 105.20 -4.13 -21.01
CA SER A 718 104.66 -5.47 -21.22
C SER A 718 103.52 -5.82 -20.26
N ASP A 719 103.57 -5.36 -19.01
CA ASP A 719 102.58 -5.62 -17.96
C ASP A 719 101.40 -4.63 -18.02
N MET A 720 101.57 -3.45 -18.64
CA MET A 720 100.51 -2.45 -18.86
C MET A 720 99.23 -3.06 -19.43
N ARG A 721 99.34 -4.01 -20.37
CA ARG A 721 98.17 -4.72 -20.92
C ARG A 721 97.43 -5.51 -19.82
N SER A 722 98.14 -6.39 -19.12
CA SER A 722 97.59 -7.24 -18.06
C SER A 722 97.09 -6.43 -16.85
N ALA A 723 97.74 -5.30 -16.54
CA ALA A 723 97.31 -4.36 -15.52
C ALA A 723 95.95 -3.73 -15.85
N VAL A 724 95.78 -3.19 -17.07
CA VAL A 724 94.51 -2.61 -17.55
C VAL A 724 93.39 -3.65 -17.53
N GLU A 725 93.62 -4.83 -18.10
CA GLU A 725 92.62 -5.91 -18.15
C GLU A 725 92.13 -6.29 -16.73
N ARG A 726 93.04 -6.48 -15.76
CA ARG A 726 92.69 -6.81 -14.37
C ARG A 726 92.00 -5.66 -13.64
N LYS A 727 92.53 -4.43 -13.76
CA LYS A 727 92.03 -3.26 -13.02
C LYS A 727 90.66 -2.81 -13.52
N LEU A 728 90.42 -2.76 -14.82
CA LEU A 728 89.11 -2.42 -15.38
C LEU A 728 88.05 -3.45 -14.98
N VAL A 729 88.34 -4.75 -14.97
CA VAL A 729 87.40 -5.78 -14.48
C VAL A 729 87.08 -5.60 -13.00
N LYS A 730 88.08 -5.28 -12.16
CA LYS A 730 87.88 -5.01 -10.73
C LYS A 730 87.01 -3.75 -10.52
N LYS A 731 87.33 -2.67 -11.24
CA LYS A 731 86.60 -1.38 -11.24
C LYS A 731 85.17 -1.55 -11.73
N PHE A 732 84.94 -2.37 -12.76
CA PHE A 732 83.60 -2.75 -13.25
C PHE A 732 82.80 -3.50 -12.19
N LYS A 733 83.36 -4.57 -11.63
CA LYS A 733 82.69 -5.36 -10.57
C LYS A 733 82.34 -4.51 -9.35
N GLN A 734 83.20 -3.55 -8.99
CA GLN A 734 82.93 -2.61 -7.92
C GLN A 734 81.82 -1.61 -8.29
N ALA A 735 81.90 -0.95 -9.45
CA ALA A 735 80.86 -0.02 -9.92
C ALA A 735 79.46 -0.67 -10.02
N VAL A 736 79.37 -1.93 -10.42
CA VAL A 736 78.12 -2.71 -10.44
C VAL A 736 77.56 -2.95 -9.03
N ARG A 737 78.42 -3.24 -8.05
CA ARG A 737 78.03 -3.45 -6.65
C ARG A 737 77.61 -2.14 -5.98
N ASP A 738 78.43 -1.10 -6.10
CA ASP A 738 78.21 0.21 -5.47
C ASP A 738 76.92 0.89 -5.99
N THR A 739 76.51 0.60 -7.24
CA THR A 739 75.26 1.09 -7.83
C THR A 739 74.03 0.20 -7.56
N GLY A 740 74.20 -0.95 -6.90
CA GLY A 740 73.13 -1.94 -6.67
C GLY A 740 72.49 -2.45 -7.98
N TYR A 741 73.28 -2.52 -9.06
CA TYR A 741 72.74 -2.64 -10.42
C TYR A 741 71.92 -3.92 -10.63
N VAL A 742 72.46 -5.06 -10.18
CA VAL A 742 71.84 -6.38 -10.36
C VAL A 742 70.48 -6.46 -9.64
N GLU A 743 70.43 -6.03 -8.38
CA GLU A 743 69.19 -5.99 -7.60
C GLU A 743 68.16 -5.04 -8.23
N GLY A 744 68.62 -3.85 -8.65
CA GLY A 744 67.77 -2.85 -9.31
C GLY A 744 67.18 -3.34 -10.65
N GLN A 745 67.94 -4.12 -11.43
CA GLN A 745 67.43 -4.72 -12.67
C GLN A 745 66.49 -5.90 -12.40
N GLY A 746 66.82 -6.79 -11.46
CA GLY A 746 65.95 -7.88 -11.03
C GLY A 746 64.58 -7.37 -10.56
N HIS A 747 64.56 -6.37 -9.68
CA HIS A 747 63.32 -5.72 -9.24
C HIS A 747 62.58 -4.98 -10.37
N ARG A 748 63.29 -4.40 -11.35
CA ARG A 748 62.65 -3.78 -12.53
C ARG A 748 61.90 -4.83 -13.36
N ILE A 749 62.56 -5.93 -13.71
CA ILE A 749 61.99 -7.00 -14.53
C ILE A 749 60.80 -7.63 -13.80
N ALA A 750 60.97 -7.98 -12.52
CA ALA A 750 59.90 -8.50 -11.66
C ALA A 750 58.70 -7.53 -11.55
N ARG A 751 58.94 -6.21 -11.49
CA ARG A 751 57.87 -5.20 -11.47
C ARG A 751 57.11 -5.13 -12.79
N GLU A 752 57.77 -5.25 -13.94
CA GLU A 752 57.07 -5.28 -15.23
C GLU A 752 56.27 -6.59 -15.40
N SER A 753 56.82 -7.75 -15.02
CA SER A 753 56.07 -9.02 -14.94
C SER A 753 54.82 -8.91 -14.08
N ARG A 754 54.95 -8.38 -12.85
CA ARG A 754 53.82 -8.21 -11.92
C ARG A 754 52.72 -7.29 -12.47
N LYS A 755 53.07 -6.27 -13.27
CA LYS A 755 52.06 -5.41 -13.91
C LYS A 755 51.20 -6.19 -14.92
N VAL A 756 51.82 -7.03 -15.75
CA VAL A 756 51.11 -7.81 -16.78
C VAL A 756 50.17 -8.81 -16.11
N LEU A 757 50.67 -9.59 -15.15
CA LEU A 757 49.88 -10.59 -14.42
C LEU A 757 48.73 -9.96 -13.61
N ARG A 758 48.93 -8.76 -13.06
CA ARG A 758 47.89 -8.02 -12.33
C ARG A 758 46.73 -7.55 -13.24
N VAL A 759 46.93 -7.40 -14.54
CA VAL A 759 45.84 -7.06 -15.47
C VAL A 759 44.87 -8.24 -15.62
N GLU A 760 45.36 -9.46 -15.85
CA GLU A 760 44.49 -10.66 -15.87
C GLU A 760 43.84 -10.92 -14.51
N GLY A 761 44.59 -10.81 -13.41
CA GLY A 761 44.03 -10.99 -12.07
C GLY A 761 42.89 -10.02 -11.77
N TRP A 762 42.97 -8.78 -12.25
CA TRP A 762 41.91 -7.78 -12.12
C TRP A 762 40.71 -8.06 -13.04
N GLU A 763 40.93 -8.53 -14.27
CA GLU A 763 39.84 -8.91 -15.19
C GLU A 763 39.06 -10.13 -14.66
N ILE A 764 39.77 -11.13 -14.12
CA ILE A 764 39.20 -12.27 -13.40
C ILE A 764 38.34 -11.79 -12.21
N GLN A 765 38.90 -10.92 -11.37
CA GLN A 765 38.19 -10.36 -10.22
C GLN A 765 36.90 -9.63 -10.64
N ASN A 766 36.97 -8.77 -11.67
CA ASN A 766 35.82 -8.04 -12.18
C ASN A 766 34.70 -8.95 -12.71
N ARG A 767 35.04 -10.05 -13.38
CA ARG A 767 34.04 -10.97 -13.95
C ARG A 767 33.32 -11.75 -12.84
N ILE A 768 34.04 -12.25 -11.85
CA ILE A 768 33.44 -12.92 -10.70
C ILE A 768 32.58 -11.92 -9.92
N GLN A 769 33.06 -10.69 -9.73
CA GLN A 769 32.31 -9.63 -9.05
C GLN A 769 30.99 -9.31 -9.79
N LYS A 770 31.01 -9.12 -11.11
CA LYS A 770 29.80 -8.95 -11.94
C LYS A 770 28.84 -10.14 -11.86
N ALA A 771 29.35 -11.37 -11.83
CA ALA A 771 28.52 -12.57 -11.70
C ALA A 771 27.82 -12.65 -10.34
N ILE A 772 28.51 -12.23 -9.26
CA ILE A 772 27.94 -12.10 -7.91
C ILE A 772 26.90 -10.98 -7.90
N GLU A 773 27.22 -9.79 -8.41
CA GLU A 773 26.32 -8.62 -8.49
C GLU A 773 25.03 -8.95 -9.24
N ASN A 774 25.10 -9.61 -10.40
CA ASN A 774 23.92 -10.05 -11.15
C ASN A 774 23.04 -11.03 -10.36
N LYS A 775 23.66 -11.98 -9.63
CA LYS A 775 22.94 -12.93 -8.78
C LYS A 775 22.34 -12.28 -7.54
N GLU A 776 23.05 -11.33 -6.94
CA GLU A 776 22.61 -10.55 -5.78
C GLU A 776 21.47 -9.61 -6.14
N GLN A 777 21.56 -8.91 -7.28
CA GLN A 777 20.47 -8.10 -7.81
C GLN A 777 19.21 -8.94 -8.02
N LYS A 778 19.30 -10.07 -8.74
CA LYS A 778 18.15 -10.98 -8.93
C LYS A 778 17.57 -11.41 -7.58
N ARG A 779 18.41 -11.75 -6.60
CA ARG A 779 17.95 -12.17 -5.28
C ARG A 779 17.24 -11.04 -4.53
N ASN A 780 17.76 -9.82 -4.59
CA ASN A 780 17.15 -8.63 -4.00
C ASN A 780 15.80 -8.29 -4.67
N GLU A 781 15.69 -8.45 -5.98
CA GLU A 781 14.42 -8.30 -6.73
C GLU A 781 13.38 -9.35 -6.28
N THR A 782 13.75 -10.62 -6.19
CA THR A 782 12.86 -11.69 -5.69
C THR A 782 12.50 -11.49 -4.20
N GLU A 783 13.42 -10.99 -3.37
CA GLU A 783 13.20 -10.70 -1.96
C GLU A 783 12.22 -9.51 -1.76
N GLN A 784 12.32 -8.46 -2.58
CA GLN A 784 11.32 -7.39 -2.63
C GLN A 784 9.94 -7.92 -3.04
N VAL A 785 9.87 -8.76 -4.08
CA VAL A 785 8.61 -9.40 -4.51
C VAL A 785 8.03 -10.26 -3.38
N ALA A 786 8.85 -11.00 -2.65
CA ALA A 786 8.40 -11.78 -1.49
C ALA A 786 7.86 -10.89 -0.36
N SER A 787 8.57 -9.81 0.01
CA SER A 787 8.13 -8.88 1.05
C SER A 787 6.79 -8.22 0.69
N VAL A 788 6.67 -7.67 -0.53
CA VAL A 788 5.44 -7.03 -0.99
C VAL A 788 4.30 -8.04 -1.07
N SER A 789 4.53 -9.26 -1.57
CA SER A 789 3.50 -10.29 -1.64
C SER A 789 3.00 -10.71 -0.25
N LYS A 790 3.89 -10.80 0.73
CA LYS A 790 3.54 -11.06 2.13
C LYS A 790 2.70 -9.94 2.73
N GLU A 791 3.14 -8.68 2.63
CA GLU A 791 2.38 -7.51 3.11
C GLU A 791 0.99 -7.42 2.46
N THR A 792 0.91 -7.74 1.16
CA THR A 792 -0.35 -7.77 0.41
C THR A 792 -1.29 -8.86 0.95
N ALA A 793 -0.78 -10.07 1.20
CA ALA A 793 -1.56 -11.16 1.76
C ALA A 793 -2.08 -10.83 3.18
N GLU A 794 -1.21 -10.33 4.07
CA GLU A 794 -1.57 -9.91 5.43
C GLU A 794 -2.63 -8.79 5.43
N TYR A 795 -2.52 -7.83 4.49
CA TYR A 795 -3.51 -6.77 4.32
C TYR A 795 -4.89 -7.33 3.91
N PHE A 796 -4.97 -8.16 2.87
CA PHE A 796 -6.26 -8.70 2.41
C PHE A 796 -6.87 -9.70 3.41
N ALA A 797 -6.07 -10.49 4.12
CA ALA A 797 -6.56 -11.32 5.23
C ALA A 797 -7.19 -10.47 6.35
N SER A 798 -6.58 -9.33 6.69
CA SER A 798 -7.14 -8.35 7.63
C SER A 798 -8.45 -7.74 7.13
N ILE A 799 -8.55 -7.37 5.84
CA ILE A 799 -9.80 -6.87 5.26
C ILE A 799 -10.88 -7.96 5.28
N LEU A 800 -10.57 -9.18 4.82
CA LEU A 800 -11.50 -10.32 4.80
C LEU A 800 -12.07 -10.64 6.18
N SER A 801 -11.23 -10.60 7.22
CA SER A 801 -11.66 -10.76 8.62
C SER A 801 -12.61 -9.65 9.06
N LYS A 802 -12.27 -8.38 8.77
CA LYS A 802 -13.12 -7.21 9.10
C LYS A 802 -14.46 -7.25 8.37
N SER A 803 -14.48 -7.53 7.07
CA SER A 803 -15.69 -7.57 6.24
C SER A 803 -16.55 -8.79 6.55
N GLY A 804 -15.96 -9.95 6.86
CA GLY A 804 -16.68 -11.13 7.37
C GLY A 804 -17.40 -10.87 8.69
N LEU A 805 -16.68 -10.32 9.69
CA LEU A 805 -17.28 -9.95 10.99
C LEU A 805 -18.34 -8.85 10.87
N LEU A 806 -18.24 -7.97 9.87
CA LEU A 806 -19.23 -6.93 9.62
C LEU A 806 -20.45 -7.48 8.87
N LEU A 807 -20.26 -8.44 7.96
CA LEU A 807 -21.33 -9.14 7.25
C LEU A 807 -22.26 -9.85 8.23
N GLU A 808 -21.69 -10.63 9.16
CA GLU A 808 -22.45 -11.30 10.23
C GLU A 808 -23.28 -10.30 11.05
N LYS A 809 -22.68 -9.18 11.47
CA LYS A 809 -23.37 -8.12 12.22
C LYS A 809 -24.53 -7.48 11.43
N VAL A 810 -24.35 -7.26 10.13
CA VAL A 810 -25.39 -6.71 9.24
C VAL A 810 -26.51 -7.73 9.02
N GLU A 811 -26.19 -9.01 8.80
CA GLU A 811 -27.20 -10.07 8.64
C GLU A 811 -28.06 -10.23 9.92
N MET A 812 -27.46 -10.04 11.11
CA MET A 812 -28.13 -10.04 12.42
C MET A 812 -29.01 -8.80 12.71
N VAL A 813 -29.02 -7.76 11.88
CA VAL A 813 -29.95 -6.62 12.04
C VAL A 813 -31.37 -7.07 11.70
N GLN A 814 -32.30 -6.93 12.65
CA GLN A 814 -33.70 -7.31 12.46
C GLN A 814 -34.40 -6.32 11.51
N THR A 815 -34.93 -6.84 10.39
CA THR A 815 -35.63 -6.06 9.35
C THR A 815 -37.00 -6.63 8.98
N ASP A 816 -37.41 -7.77 9.56
CA ASP A 816 -38.72 -8.40 9.33
C ASP A 816 -39.42 -8.65 10.68
N PRO A 817 -40.60 -8.05 10.93
CA PRO A 817 -41.33 -8.26 12.18
C PRO A 817 -41.96 -9.66 12.30
N HIS A 818 -42.27 -10.33 11.19
CA HIS A 818 -42.95 -11.64 11.19
C HIS A 818 -42.09 -12.82 11.67
N LEU A 819 -40.77 -12.67 11.80
CA LEU A 819 -39.91 -13.74 12.32
C LEU A 819 -40.10 -13.99 13.82
N ILE A 820 -40.49 -12.96 14.58
CA ILE A 820 -40.64 -13.02 16.05
C ILE A 820 -41.73 -14.02 16.46
N VAL A 821 -42.75 -14.25 15.62
CA VAL A 821 -43.90 -15.11 15.95
C VAL A 821 -43.61 -16.61 15.72
N LYS A 822 -42.48 -16.97 15.11
CA LYS A 822 -42.16 -18.38 14.79
C LYS A 822 -41.16 -19.06 15.73
N GLU A 823 -40.48 -18.33 16.61
CA GLU A 823 -39.58 -18.94 17.61
C GLU A 823 -40.29 -19.24 18.94
N ASP A 824 -41.45 -18.62 19.21
CA ASP A 824 -42.28 -18.82 20.40
C ASP A 824 -43.53 -19.72 20.17
N ALA A 825 -43.56 -20.52 19.09
CA ALA A 825 -44.72 -21.34 18.67
C ALA A 825 -44.43 -22.85 18.56
#